data_AF-A0A7W8XW05-F1
#
_entry.id   AF-A0A7W8XW05-F1
#
_cell.length_a   1.000
_cell.length_b   1.000
_cell.length_c   1.000
_cell.angle_alpha   90.00
_cell.angle_beta   90.00
_cell.angle_gamma   90.00
#
_symmetry.space_group_name_H-M   'P 1'
#
loop_
_entity.id
_entity.type
_entity.pdbx_description
1 polymer ?
#
loop_
_entity_poly.entity_id
_entity_poly.type
_entity_poly.pdbx_seq_one_letter_code
_entity_poly.pdbx_strand_id
1 'polypeptide(L)'
;MLKTVPFQDRMEARHSDLNAIQSSARTTFDTLVKDAVTADAPGYAGFAVTKNSATELQVAAGRIYRPDGAIFEMAQASTRNIVSILPSATKRLVAVIAYGQEEDSRNETRDFLVDLESDTTEPRMMVVERQRAAKIDLIPGQESATLPRPVIDQSLIVIAWVTLNTTGIEAIAMEAANALPSVTRNDTRIRSLEVWRTQIEPRINTIASDITALKKGMAGMAGSGELINVMRDIARLKEKMEIPDDASDWASDRFLTTNETDNENIDLLCLVEEGVRFSHENRNETQISLYNPLDLNAYVPGNGLLLPAISGREIRLASSAGAVDGSIAIAQYGFQTHEMKQLSVARSRLRYGPAYNVCNNSQWWADGVYDSATNTFKKNGETFLVTGTQILDNVYGQSWWDPLNAHTLLRVQQFWEDEWNDNYWVAQVTDRTVSGAQIAQTFLNSQDGWLSGLKLRFTEKGADGDVHISIGYTTASGSPDPEHLVTHVTIPYASIKVAPNDTYVAIPPVFLEAGQRYALIITTLGNHKVAVVDSNKYAQGTLFYSTDGAYYQGDLTRDLYFQMEYLVFKASRVEIELAALTLSGGIASIDILAGTIKPKSCEIEHQVMINGAWKPLNVLTPNLLVGLPPLLRHRVVMTGTNAVAPALEIPSSRIRIWRQRTTLKHISTRRTLATSATTITVQLIIAKFEADRHTITVKLRKDDNTLIESSGFVDQPIDPGRFRRTYSFTATPAINAYKIQIDGTTNNALVPFHVEERVDVAL
;
A
#
# COMPACT_ATOMS: atom_id res chain seq x y z
N MET A 1 15.37 -35.91 22.18
CA MET A 1 14.29 -35.54 23.12
C MET A 1 14.66 -34.26 23.82
N LEU A 2 13.72 -33.33 23.99
CA LEU A 2 13.93 -32.02 24.64
C LEU A 2 14.10 -32.12 26.16
N LYS A 3 13.56 -33.18 26.78
CA LYS A 3 13.63 -33.45 28.22
C LYS A 3 13.98 -34.91 28.45
N THR A 4 14.69 -35.20 29.55
CA THR A 4 15.06 -36.56 29.97
C THR A 4 14.63 -36.79 31.41
N VAL A 5 14.16 -38.00 31.73
CA VAL A 5 13.89 -38.42 33.12
C VAL A 5 15.07 -39.30 33.56
N PRO A 6 15.99 -38.80 34.41
CA PRO A 6 17.16 -39.56 34.84
C PRO A 6 16.76 -40.61 35.89
N PHE A 7 17.10 -41.88 35.63
CA PHE A 7 17.02 -42.94 36.64
C PHE A 7 18.37 -43.08 37.35
N GLN A 8 18.32 -43.30 38.65
CA GLN A 8 19.51 -43.57 39.47
C GLN A 8 19.46 -44.98 40.04
N ASP A 9 20.62 -45.54 40.36
CA ASP A 9 20.70 -46.83 41.03
C ASP A 9 19.90 -46.80 42.34
N ARG A 10 19.06 -47.83 42.54
CA ARG A 10 18.15 -47.99 43.69
C ARG A 10 17.00 -46.98 43.78
N MET A 11 16.73 -46.21 42.72
CA MET A 11 15.53 -45.35 42.64
C MET A 11 14.28 -46.18 42.29
N GLU A 12 13.17 -45.93 43.00
CA GLU A 12 11.86 -46.49 42.67
C GLU A 12 11.28 -45.77 41.44
N ALA A 13 10.96 -46.51 40.38
CA ALA A 13 10.31 -45.97 39.19
C ALA A 13 8.80 -45.87 39.41
N ARG A 14 8.25 -44.65 39.38
CA ARG A 14 6.81 -44.43 39.51
C ARG A 14 6.14 -44.45 38.14
N HIS A 15 4.85 -44.79 38.10
CA HIS A 15 4.03 -44.70 36.89
C HIS A 15 4.04 -43.29 36.27
N SER A 16 4.17 -42.24 37.10
CA SER A 16 4.33 -40.85 36.65
C SER A 16 5.60 -40.63 35.83
N ASP A 17 6.70 -41.32 36.17
CA ASP A 17 7.98 -41.16 35.50
C ASP A 17 7.94 -41.78 34.09
N LEU A 18 7.28 -42.93 33.95
CA LEU A 18 7.05 -43.58 32.66
C LEU A 18 6.12 -42.75 31.76
N ASN A 19 5.05 -42.19 32.32
CA ASN A 19 4.16 -41.27 31.60
C ASN A 19 4.87 -39.97 31.19
N ALA A 20 5.78 -39.46 32.03
CA ALA A 20 6.58 -38.27 31.72
C ALA A 20 7.57 -38.52 30.57
N ILE A 21 8.14 -39.73 30.47
CA ILE A 21 8.99 -40.13 29.32
C ILE A 21 8.18 -40.12 28.03
N GLN A 22 6.98 -40.71 28.03
CA GLN A 22 6.10 -40.72 26.85
C GLN A 22 5.68 -39.32 26.43
N SER A 23 5.28 -38.46 27.38
CA SER A 23 4.91 -37.07 27.11
C SER A 23 6.09 -36.25 26.56
N SER A 24 7.29 -36.47 27.10
CA SER A 24 8.52 -35.81 26.63
C SER A 24 8.92 -36.25 25.22
N ALA A 25 8.74 -37.54 24.89
CA ALA A 25 8.93 -38.07 23.55
C ALA A 25 7.98 -37.38 22.56
N ARG A 26 6.68 -37.36 22.89
CA ARG A 26 5.62 -36.76 22.07
C ARG A 26 5.88 -35.27 21.81
N THR A 27 6.15 -34.51 22.86
CA THR A 27 6.43 -33.07 22.77
C THR A 27 7.64 -32.78 21.89
N THR A 28 8.68 -33.63 21.95
CA THR A 28 9.87 -33.49 21.09
C THR A 28 9.51 -33.59 19.62
N PHE A 29 8.71 -34.59 19.23
CA PHE A 29 8.32 -34.78 17.84
C PHE A 29 7.33 -33.72 17.37
N ASP A 30 6.37 -33.32 18.21
CA ASP A 30 5.43 -32.24 17.89
C ASP A 30 6.20 -30.92 17.66
N THR A 31 7.18 -30.60 18.50
CA THR A 31 8.03 -29.39 18.32
C THR A 31 8.86 -29.47 17.04
N LEU A 32 9.49 -30.63 16.77
CA LEU A 32 10.27 -30.82 15.54
C LEU A 32 9.42 -30.63 14.28
N VAL A 33 8.20 -31.15 14.27
CA VAL A 33 7.27 -31.01 13.14
C VAL A 33 6.80 -29.57 12.99
N LYS A 34 6.48 -28.91 14.10
CA LYS A 34 6.09 -27.50 14.10
C LYS A 34 7.19 -26.62 13.47
N ASP A 35 8.43 -26.79 13.91
CA ASP A 35 9.53 -25.94 13.45
C ASP A 35 9.99 -26.27 12.03
N ALA A 36 9.95 -27.55 11.63
CA ALA A 36 10.54 -28.00 10.36
C ALA A 36 9.53 -28.23 9.22
N VAL A 37 8.23 -28.35 9.52
CA VAL A 37 7.22 -28.83 8.54
C VAL A 37 5.99 -27.92 8.45
N THR A 38 5.43 -27.44 9.57
CA THR A 38 4.10 -26.77 9.59
C THR A 38 4.08 -25.37 10.21
N ALA A 39 5.20 -24.65 10.19
CA ALA A 39 5.36 -23.36 10.88
C ALA A 39 4.20 -22.36 10.63
N ASP A 40 3.62 -22.35 9.42
CA ASP A 40 2.63 -21.33 9.02
C ASP A 40 1.26 -21.89 8.57
N ALA A 41 1.13 -23.20 8.27
CA ALA A 41 -0.12 -23.77 7.76
C ALA A 41 -0.25 -25.30 8.00
N PRO A 42 -1.50 -25.81 8.18
CA PRO A 42 -1.75 -27.25 8.20
C PRO A 42 -1.50 -27.87 6.81
N GLY A 43 -1.09 -29.14 6.79
CA GLY A 43 -0.84 -29.84 5.52
C GLY A 43 -1.07 -31.35 5.62
N TYR A 44 -1.08 -32.02 4.46
CA TYR A 44 -1.23 -33.46 4.38
C TYR A 44 -0.11 -34.13 3.57
N ALA A 45 0.15 -35.39 3.88
CA ALA A 45 0.99 -36.28 3.09
C ALA A 45 0.26 -37.61 2.85
N GLY A 46 0.22 -38.08 1.59
CA GLY A 46 -0.55 -39.26 1.21
C GLY A 46 -2.00 -38.92 0.83
N PHE A 47 -2.96 -39.72 1.30
CA PHE A 47 -4.40 -39.56 1.01
C PHE A 47 -4.75 -39.49 -0.48
N ALA A 48 -4.05 -40.23 -1.33
CA ALA A 48 -4.40 -40.31 -2.74
C ALA A 48 -5.87 -40.71 -2.90
N VAL A 49 -6.65 -39.84 -3.55
CA VAL A 49 -8.08 -40.05 -3.78
C VAL A 49 -8.25 -40.66 -5.16
N THR A 50 -8.84 -41.86 -5.22
CA THR A 50 -9.09 -42.60 -6.44
C THR A 50 -10.56 -43.00 -6.57
N LYS A 51 -10.99 -43.20 -7.81
CA LYS A 51 -12.33 -43.70 -8.13
C LYS A 51 -12.32 -45.22 -8.07
N ASN A 52 -13.03 -45.82 -7.11
CA ASN A 52 -13.17 -47.28 -7.01
C ASN A 52 -14.32 -47.80 -7.88
N SER A 53 -15.43 -47.05 -7.94
CA SER A 53 -16.56 -47.32 -8.85
C SER A 53 -17.23 -46.01 -9.28
N ALA A 54 -18.35 -46.06 -10.01
CA ALA A 54 -19.09 -44.85 -10.38
C ALA A 54 -19.57 -44.04 -9.15
N THR A 55 -19.85 -44.71 -8.04
CA THR A 55 -20.47 -44.14 -6.84
C THR A 55 -19.65 -44.35 -5.56
N GLU A 56 -18.38 -44.74 -5.70
CA GLU A 56 -17.50 -45.04 -4.57
C GLU A 56 -16.11 -44.43 -4.77
N LEU A 57 -15.70 -43.63 -3.79
CA LEU A 57 -14.37 -43.03 -3.68
C LEU A 57 -13.52 -43.83 -2.71
N GLN A 58 -12.26 -44.05 -3.05
CA GLN A 58 -11.27 -44.61 -2.14
C GLN A 58 -10.22 -43.56 -1.81
N VAL A 59 -9.92 -43.38 -0.52
CA VAL A 59 -8.86 -42.51 -0.03
C VAL A 59 -7.79 -43.38 0.60
N ALA A 60 -6.57 -43.36 0.04
CA ALA A 60 -5.46 -44.14 0.54
C ALA A 60 -5.01 -43.71 1.95
N ALA A 61 -4.22 -44.55 2.61
CA ALA A 61 -3.59 -44.21 3.88
C ALA A 61 -2.78 -42.89 3.78
N GLY A 62 -2.72 -42.14 4.87
CA GLY A 62 -2.12 -40.81 4.87
C GLY A 62 -1.98 -40.21 6.27
N ARG A 63 -1.33 -39.05 6.32
CA ARG A 63 -1.10 -38.29 7.56
C ARG A 63 -1.45 -36.83 7.36
N ILE A 64 -2.07 -36.23 8.37
CA ILE A 64 -2.25 -34.79 8.45
C ILE A 64 -1.34 -34.22 9.54
N TYR A 65 -0.89 -33.00 9.31
CA TYR A 65 0.01 -32.25 10.16
C TYR A 65 -0.65 -30.93 10.50
N ARG A 66 -0.77 -30.64 11.80
CA ARG A 66 -1.36 -29.39 12.29
C ARG A 66 -0.28 -28.34 12.61
N PRO A 67 -0.63 -27.05 12.69
CA PRO A 67 0.30 -25.98 13.05
C PRO A 67 0.85 -26.10 14.48
N ASP A 68 0.15 -26.83 15.36
CA ASP A 68 0.62 -27.16 16.71
C ASP A 68 1.69 -28.26 16.73
N GLY A 69 2.03 -28.82 15.56
CA GLY A 69 3.00 -29.92 15.40
C GLY A 69 2.39 -31.32 15.52
N ALA A 70 1.09 -31.42 15.85
CA ALA A 70 0.45 -32.72 16.04
C ALA A 70 0.27 -33.46 14.71
N ILE A 71 0.74 -34.71 14.67
CA ILE A 71 0.57 -35.64 13.55
C ILE A 71 -0.63 -36.55 13.83
N PHE A 72 -1.55 -36.67 12.86
CA PHE A 72 -2.63 -37.66 12.90
C PHE A 72 -2.53 -38.59 11.69
N GLU A 73 -2.73 -39.88 11.92
CA GLU A 73 -2.53 -40.91 10.90
C GLU A 73 -3.83 -41.65 10.58
N MET A 74 -4.01 -41.96 9.29
CA MET A 74 -4.97 -42.95 8.81
C MET A 74 -4.18 -44.11 8.21
N ALA A 75 -4.03 -45.19 8.98
CA ALA A 75 -3.15 -46.31 8.63
C ALA A 75 -3.67 -47.18 7.47
N GLN A 76 -4.98 -47.18 7.21
CA GLN A 76 -5.62 -47.99 6.19
C GLN A 76 -6.46 -47.13 5.25
N ALA A 77 -6.61 -47.56 4.00
CA ALA A 77 -7.46 -46.85 3.04
C ALA A 77 -8.92 -46.82 3.53
N SER A 78 -9.59 -45.69 3.34
CA SER A 78 -10.99 -45.51 3.69
C SER A 78 -11.83 -45.35 2.43
N THR A 79 -12.95 -46.07 2.38
CA THR A 79 -13.87 -46.00 1.26
C THR A 79 -15.09 -45.16 1.64
N ARG A 80 -15.57 -44.35 0.70
CA ARG A 80 -16.72 -43.45 0.88
C ARG A 80 -17.71 -43.63 -0.25
N ASN A 81 -18.93 -43.96 0.13
CA ASN A 81 -20.06 -44.04 -0.79
C ASN A 81 -20.64 -42.64 -1.00
N ILE A 82 -20.86 -42.25 -2.26
CA ILE A 82 -21.35 -40.92 -2.63
C ILE A 82 -22.79 -40.92 -3.14
N VAL A 83 -23.50 -42.05 -3.11
CA VAL A 83 -24.87 -42.19 -3.65
C VAL A 83 -25.82 -41.15 -3.03
N SER A 84 -25.69 -40.88 -1.74
CA SER A 84 -26.54 -39.91 -1.02
C SER A 84 -26.28 -38.45 -1.39
N ILE A 85 -25.14 -38.14 -2.03
CA ILE A 85 -24.71 -36.79 -2.35
C ILE A 85 -24.66 -36.50 -3.87
N LEU A 86 -25.12 -37.45 -4.69
CA LEU A 86 -25.23 -37.26 -6.15
C LEU A 86 -26.19 -36.10 -6.48
N PRO A 87 -25.84 -35.25 -7.45
CA PRO A 87 -26.72 -34.18 -7.89
C PRO A 87 -27.92 -34.72 -8.66
N SER A 88 -29.05 -34.01 -8.58
CA SER A 88 -30.31 -34.43 -9.22
C SER A 88 -30.49 -33.92 -10.65
N ALA A 89 -29.97 -32.72 -10.96
CA ALA A 89 -30.21 -32.07 -12.25
C ALA A 89 -28.94 -31.61 -12.98
N THR A 90 -27.90 -31.19 -12.26
CA THR A 90 -26.68 -30.63 -12.87
C THR A 90 -25.41 -31.28 -12.32
N LYS A 91 -24.34 -30.51 -12.08
CA LYS A 91 -23.09 -30.98 -11.50
C LYS A 91 -22.91 -30.38 -10.10
N ARG A 92 -22.14 -31.07 -9.26
CA ARG A 92 -21.80 -30.62 -7.90
C ARG A 92 -20.32 -30.86 -7.63
N LEU A 93 -19.67 -29.89 -6.98
CA LEU A 93 -18.32 -30.05 -6.47
C LEU A 93 -18.38 -30.50 -5.00
N VAL A 94 -17.63 -31.54 -4.65
CA VAL A 94 -17.53 -32.09 -3.30
C VAL A 94 -16.10 -31.99 -2.83
N ALA A 95 -15.90 -31.49 -1.61
CA ALA A 95 -14.60 -31.47 -0.97
C ALA A 95 -14.38 -32.79 -0.21
N VAL A 96 -13.25 -33.43 -0.45
CA VAL A 96 -12.73 -34.52 0.41
C VAL A 96 -11.85 -33.86 1.45
N ILE A 97 -12.26 -33.96 2.72
CA ILE A 97 -11.56 -33.32 3.84
C ILE A 97 -10.98 -34.35 4.79
N ALA A 98 -9.91 -33.97 5.49
CA ALA A 98 -9.36 -34.69 6.61
C ALA A 98 -9.31 -33.84 7.87
N TYR A 99 -9.57 -34.47 9.02
CA TYR A 99 -9.41 -33.86 10.33
C TYR A 99 -8.87 -34.89 11.34
N GLY A 100 -8.26 -34.38 12.41
CA GLY A 100 -7.60 -35.19 13.43
C GLY A 100 -8.44 -35.33 14.69
N GLN A 101 -8.51 -36.53 15.24
CA GLN A 101 -9.16 -36.83 16.51
C GLN A 101 -8.29 -37.79 17.34
N GLU A 102 -8.23 -37.58 18.65
CA GLU A 102 -7.66 -38.57 19.56
C GLU A 102 -8.72 -39.62 19.90
N GLU A 103 -8.38 -40.89 19.74
CA GLU A 103 -9.25 -42.00 20.07
C GLU A 103 -8.53 -43.07 20.90
N ASP A 104 -9.29 -43.71 21.78
CA ASP A 104 -8.83 -44.86 22.55
C ASP A 104 -8.82 -46.07 21.60
N SER A 105 -7.62 -46.45 21.13
CA SER A 105 -7.43 -47.49 20.12
C SER A 105 -7.52 -48.91 20.68
N ARG A 106 -7.23 -49.07 21.98
CA ARG A 106 -7.20 -50.38 22.63
C ARG A 106 -7.62 -50.27 24.08
N ASN A 107 -8.68 -51.00 24.43
CA ASN A 107 -9.19 -51.12 25.79
C ASN A 107 -9.02 -52.57 26.27
N GLU A 108 -8.47 -52.76 27.46
CA GLU A 108 -8.28 -54.08 28.05
C GLU A 108 -8.65 -54.05 29.53
N THR A 109 -9.19 -55.17 30.02
CA THR A 109 -9.41 -55.35 31.46
C THR A 109 -8.07 -55.66 32.13
N ARG A 110 -7.71 -54.88 33.14
CA ARG A 110 -6.49 -55.06 33.95
C ARG A 110 -6.87 -55.22 35.41
N ASP A 111 -6.18 -56.11 36.10
CA ASP A 111 -6.39 -56.36 37.52
C ASP A 111 -5.62 -55.31 38.34
N PHE A 112 -6.30 -54.66 39.29
CA PHE A 112 -5.72 -53.69 40.22
C PHE A 112 -5.68 -54.28 41.62
N LEU A 113 -4.54 -54.18 42.29
CA LEU A 113 -4.42 -54.56 43.69
C LEU A 113 -5.19 -53.54 44.55
N VAL A 114 -6.15 -54.01 45.34
CA VAL A 114 -6.98 -53.16 46.23
C VAL A 114 -6.48 -53.21 47.67
N ASP A 115 -5.90 -54.34 48.08
CA ASP A 115 -5.34 -54.55 49.42
C ASP A 115 -3.97 -55.24 49.32
N LEU A 116 -2.96 -54.63 49.96
CA LEU A 116 -1.56 -55.05 49.92
C LEU A 116 -1.28 -56.22 50.89
N GLU A 117 -2.08 -56.40 51.93
CA GLU A 117 -1.87 -57.46 52.94
C GLU A 117 -2.57 -58.78 52.58
N SER A 118 -3.67 -58.73 51.82
CA SER A 118 -4.45 -59.91 51.40
C SER A 118 -4.31 -60.27 49.92
N ASP A 119 -3.47 -59.56 49.17
CA ASP A 119 -3.21 -59.72 47.73
C ASP A 119 -4.50 -59.75 46.87
N THR A 120 -5.51 -59.01 47.30
CA THR A 120 -6.84 -59.02 46.67
C THR A 120 -6.88 -58.06 45.49
N THR A 121 -7.27 -58.56 44.31
CA THR A 121 -7.32 -57.78 43.07
C THR A 121 -8.76 -57.53 42.58
N GLU A 122 -8.97 -56.39 41.92
CA GLU A 122 -10.22 -56.02 41.25
C GLU A 122 -9.96 -55.75 39.77
N PRO A 123 -10.68 -56.42 38.83
CA PRO A 123 -10.55 -56.15 37.41
C PRO A 123 -11.24 -54.83 37.03
N ARG A 124 -10.53 -53.95 36.31
CA ARG A 124 -11.08 -52.71 35.76
C ARG A 124 -10.78 -52.59 34.27
N MET A 125 -11.76 -52.17 33.47
CA MET A 125 -11.54 -51.89 32.05
C MET A 125 -10.78 -50.57 31.89
N MET A 126 -9.62 -50.63 31.24
CA MET A 126 -8.72 -49.49 31.08
C MET A 126 -8.32 -49.31 29.62
N VAL A 127 -8.13 -48.05 29.24
CA VAL A 127 -7.51 -47.69 27.96
C VAL A 127 -6.01 -47.98 28.05
N VAL A 128 -5.51 -48.84 27.18
CA VAL A 128 -4.09 -49.23 27.10
C VAL A 128 -3.37 -48.46 25.99
N GLU A 129 -4.09 -48.02 24.95
CA GLU A 129 -3.51 -47.29 23.83
C GLU A 129 -4.43 -46.16 23.37
N ARG A 130 -3.85 -44.96 23.21
CA ARG A 130 -4.48 -43.81 22.56
C ARG A 130 -3.74 -43.48 21.30
N GLN A 131 -4.47 -43.25 20.21
CA GLN A 131 -3.89 -42.86 18.93
C GLN A 131 -4.46 -41.53 18.44
N ARG A 132 -3.61 -40.77 17.75
CA ARG A 132 -4.04 -39.60 16.96
C ARG A 132 -4.47 -40.10 15.58
N ALA A 133 -5.76 -40.32 15.41
CA ALA A 133 -6.33 -40.81 14.16
C ALA A 133 -6.75 -39.67 13.24
N ALA A 134 -6.45 -39.79 11.95
CA ALA A 134 -7.02 -38.93 10.91
C ALA A 134 -8.31 -39.55 10.38
N LYS A 135 -9.36 -38.74 10.25
CA LYS A 135 -10.66 -39.14 9.72
C LYS A 135 -10.95 -38.37 8.44
N ILE A 136 -11.68 -39.02 7.53
CA ILE A 136 -12.09 -38.47 6.23
C ILE A 136 -13.59 -38.24 6.22
N ASP A 137 -13.99 -37.08 5.72
CA ASP A 137 -15.39 -36.75 5.47
C ASP A 137 -15.58 -36.05 4.12
N LEU A 138 -16.83 -35.95 3.67
CA LEU A 138 -17.21 -35.36 2.40
C LEU A 138 -18.15 -34.17 2.64
N ILE A 139 -17.75 -32.99 2.16
CA ILE A 139 -18.60 -31.78 2.23
C ILE A 139 -19.15 -31.48 0.82
N PRO A 140 -20.46 -31.69 0.58
CA PRO A 140 -21.08 -31.39 -0.69
C PRO A 140 -21.32 -29.89 -0.87
N GLY A 141 -20.96 -29.34 -2.03
CA GLY A 141 -21.31 -27.98 -2.44
C GLY A 141 -22.71 -27.86 -3.04
N GLN A 142 -23.08 -26.65 -3.46
CA GLN A 142 -24.34 -26.40 -4.16
C GLN A 142 -24.32 -26.95 -5.59
N GLU A 143 -25.48 -27.40 -6.08
CA GLU A 143 -25.62 -27.80 -7.49
C GLU A 143 -25.58 -26.55 -8.38
N SER A 144 -24.64 -26.51 -9.32
CA SER A 144 -24.50 -25.41 -10.27
C SER A 144 -23.65 -25.82 -11.47
N ALA A 145 -23.94 -25.24 -12.63
CA ALA A 145 -23.11 -25.38 -13.82
C ALA A 145 -21.71 -24.73 -13.65
N THR A 146 -21.57 -23.73 -12.78
CA THR A 146 -20.31 -23.00 -12.54
C THR A 146 -19.43 -23.61 -11.43
N LEU A 147 -19.90 -24.67 -10.74
CA LEU A 147 -19.18 -25.43 -9.71
C LEU A 147 -18.45 -24.58 -8.64
N PRO A 148 -19.18 -23.74 -7.86
CA PRO A 148 -18.56 -23.00 -6.76
C PRO A 148 -18.01 -23.95 -5.69
N ARG A 149 -16.87 -23.60 -5.10
CA ARG A 149 -16.27 -24.38 -4.01
C ARG A 149 -17.14 -24.29 -2.75
N PRO A 150 -17.43 -25.41 -2.04
CA PRO A 150 -18.09 -25.36 -0.74
C PRO A 150 -17.26 -24.56 0.28
N VAL A 151 -17.94 -23.90 1.21
CA VAL A 151 -17.31 -23.22 2.35
C VAL A 151 -16.85 -24.31 3.34
N ILE A 152 -15.59 -24.25 3.74
CA ILE A 152 -14.94 -25.23 4.62
C ILE A 152 -14.33 -24.47 5.78
N ASP A 153 -14.55 -24.98 7.00
CA ASP A 153 -13.97 -24.41 8.22
C ASP A 153 -12.44 -24.51 8.22
N GLN A 154 -11.76 -23.53 8.80
CA GLN A 154 -10.29 -23.47 8.84
C GLN A 154 -9.64 -24.64 9.61
N SER A 155 -10.39 -25.35 10.47
CA SER A 155 -9.91 -26.54 11.20
C SER A 155 -9.85 -27.82 10.34
N LEU A 156 -10.41 -27.80 9.12
CA LEU A 156 -10.51 -28.94 8.22
C LEU A 156 -9.54 -28.80 7.05
N ILE A 157 -8.80 -29.87 6.74
CA ILE A 157 -7.80 -29.86 5.67
C ILE A 157 -8.41 -30.44 4.41
N VAL A 158 -8.42 -29.66 3.32
CA VAL A 158 -8.91 -30.13 2.02
C VAL A 158 -7.82 -30.97 1.34
N ILE A 159 -8.17 -32.20 0.97
CA ILE A 159 -7.28 -33.14 0.26
C ILE A 159 -7.55 -33.09 -1.25
N ALA A 160 -8.82 -33.09 -1.66
CA ALA A 160 -9.20 -33.15 -3.07
C ALA A 160 -10.57 -32.53 -3.33
N TRP A 161 -10.75 -32.09 -4.58
CA TRP A 161 -12.01 -31.65 -5.15
C TRP A 161 -12.53 -32.71 -6.10
N VAL A 162 -13.73 -33.22 -5.83
CA VAL A 162 -14.38 -34.25 -6.65
C VAL A 162 -15.58 -33.63 -7.35
N THR A 163 -15.59 -33.71 -8.68
CA THR A 163 -16.72 -33.27 -9.51
C THR A 163 -17.67 -34.44 -9.72
N LEU A 164 -18.93 -34.27 -9.32
CA LEU A 164 -20.00 -35.24 -9.48
C LEU A 164 -20.99 -34.79 -10.57
N ASN A 165 -21.47 -35.76 -11.34
CA ASN A 165 -22.61 -35.62 -12.25
C ASN A 165 -23.78 -36.52 -11.78
N THR A 166 -24.91 -36.49 -12.48
CA THR A 166 -26.12 -37.28 -12.12
C THR A 166 -25.91 -38.79 -12.14
N THR A 167 -24.81 -39.29 -12.74
CA THR A 167 -24.50 -40.71 -12.88
C THR A 167 -23.35 -41.20 -11.99
N GLY A 168 -22.58 -40.30 -11.37
CA GLY A 168 -21.40 -40.65 -10.57
C GLY A 168 -20.25 -39.64 -10.61
N ILE A 169 -19.05 -40.12 -10.29
CA ILE A 169 -17.81 -39.33 -10.26
C ILE A 169 -17.34 -39.03 -11.69
N GLU A 170 -17.22 -37.74 -12.02
CA GLU A 170 -16.73 -37.26 -13.31
C GLU A 170 -15.21 -37.00 -13.29
N ALA A 171 -14.72 -36.26 -12.29
CA ALA A 171 -13.30 -35.89 -12.18
C ALA A 171 -12.86 -35.78 -10.71
N ILE A 172 -11.58 -36.06 -10.45
CA ILE A 172 -10.94 -35.92 -9.14
C ILE A 172 -9.69 -35.05 -9.33
N ALA A 173 -9.61 -33.94 -8.60
CA ALA A 173 -8.45 -33.05 -8.59
C ALA A 173 -7.89 -32.94 -7.16
N MET A 174 -6.65 -33.38 -6.94
CA MET A 174 -5.99 -33.25 -5.64
C MET A 174 -5.66 -31.77 -5.35
N GLU A 175 -5.80 -31.34 -4.10
CA GLU A 175 -5.44 -29.99 -3.67
C GLU A 175 -3.93 -29.92 -3.38
N ALA A 176 -3.17 -29.34 -4.32
CA ALA A 176 -1.72 -29.29 -4.25
C ALA A 176 -1.22 -28.24 -3.24
N ALA A 177 -2.00 -27.21 -2.93
CA ALA A 177 -1.60 -26.16 -1.99
C ALA A 177 -1.44 -26.69 -0.56
N ASN A 178 -2.26 -27.67 -0.17
CA ASN A 178 -2.21 -28.28 1.16
C ASN A 178 -1.27 -29.51 1.24
N ALA A 179 -0.64 -29.90 0.13
CA ALA A 179 0.20 -31.09 0.07
C ALA A 179 1.64 -30.76 0.50
N LEU A 180 2.13 -31.44 1.54
CA LEU A 180 3.50 -31.25 2.02
C LEU A 180 4.51 -31.91 1.06
N PRO A 181 5.47 -31.15 0.50
CA PRO A 181 6.49 -31.71 -0.37
C PRO A 181 7.51 -32.53 0.42
N SER A 182 8.02 -33.62 -0.18
CA SER A 182 9.11 -34.39 0.42
C SER A 182 10.45 -33.67 0.31
N VAL A 183 11.36 -33.92 1.26
CA VAL A 183 12.73 -33.38 1.23
C VAL A 183 13.46 -33.76 -0.06
N THR A 184 13.24 -34.97 -0.58
CA THR A 184 13.81 -35.41 -1.87
C THR A 184 13.25 -34.61 -3.06
N ARG A 185 11.98 -34.21 -3.03
CA ARG A 185 11.39 -33.35 -4.07
C ARG A 185 12.00 -31.95 -4.02
N ASN A 186 12.22 -31.43 -2.82
CA ASN A 186 12.90 -30.15 -2.62
C ASN A 186 14.36 -30.23 -3.09
N ASP A 187 15.11 -31.28 -2.71
CA ASP A 187 16.47 -31.57 -3.20
C ASP A 187 16.52 -31.69 -4.73
N THR A 188 15.54 -32.34 -5.36
CA THR A 188 15.47 -32.45 -6.83
C THR A 188 15.27 -31.07 -7.48
N ARG A 189 14.43 -30.21 -6.91
CA ARG A 189 14.23 -28.83 -7.39
C ARG A 189 15.49 -27.99 -7.20
N ILE A 190 16.14 -28.11 -6.05
CA ILE A 190 17.40 -27.42 -5.76
C ILE A 190 18.49 -27.88 -6.72
N ARG A 191 18.66 -29.19 -6.91
CA ARG A 191 19.58 -29.76 -7.91
C ARG A 191 19.26 -29.32 -9.32
N SER A 192 17.99 -29.18 -9.72
CA SER A 192 17.67 -28.65 -11.06
C SER A 192 18.11 -27.20 -11.23
N LEU A 193 18.02 -26.39 -10.17
CA LEU A 193 18.51 -25.01 -10.15
C LEU A 193 20.05 -24.97 -10.13
N GLU A 194 20.69 -25.84 -9.37
CA GLU A 194 22.15 -25.98 -9.32
C GLU A 194 22.73 -26.50 -10.63
N VAL A 195 22.07 -27.44 -11.30
CA VAL A 195 22.46 -27.94 -12.63
C VAL A 195 22.29 -26.85 -13.68
N TRP A 196 21.17 -26.11 -13.65
CA TRP A 196 20.98 -24.95 -14.52
C TRP A 196 22.07 -23.90 -14.30
N ARG A 197 22.38 -23.58 -13.03
CA ARG A 197 23.48 -22.70 -12.65
C ARG A 197 24.83 -23.23 -13.16
N THR A 198 25.14 -24.51 -12.93
CA THR A 198 26.39 -25.16 -13.37
C THR A 198 26.50 -25.26 -14.89
N GLN A 199 25.41 -25.17 -15.65
CA GLN A 199 25.44 -25.13 -17.12
C GLN A 199 25.60 -23.70 -17.66
N ILE A 200 25.04 -22.71 -16.97
CA ILE A 200 25.07 -21.30 -17.38
C ILE A 200 26.35 -20.60 -16.92
N GLU A 201 26.83 -20.88 -15.70
CA GLU A 201 27.99 -20.24 -15.07
C GLU A 201 29.30 -20.49 -15.86
N PRO A 202 29.60 -21.70 -16.39
CA PRO A 202 30.72 -21.91 -17.29
C PRO A 202 30.53 -21.21 -18.63
N ARG A 203 29.30 -21.12 -19.16
CA ARG A 203 29.03 -20.45 -20.45
C ARG A 203 29.22 -18.94 -20.36
N ILE A 204 28.83 -18.33 -19.24
CA ILE A 204 29.07 -16.91 -18.95
C ILE A 204 30.57 -16.66 -18.73
N ASN A 205 31.26 -17.54 -18.00
CA ASN A 205 32.71 -17.43 -17.77
C ASN A 205 33.55 -17.71 -19.04
N THR A 206 33.10 -18.61 -19.91
CA THR A 206 33.74 -18.86 -21.21
C THR A 206 33.46 -17.75 -22.20
N ILE A 207 32.31 -17.06 -22.15
CA ILE A 207 32.10 -15.87 -23.00
C ILE A 207 33.15 -14.80 -22.71
N ALA A 208 33.53 -14.55 -21.45
CA ALA A 208 34.60 -13.61 -21.12
C ALA A 208 35.99 -14.08 -21.61
N SER A 209 36.27 -15.38 -21.51
CA SER A 209 37.54 -15.98 -21.95
C SER A 209 37.65 -16.08 -23.48
N ASP A 210 36.55 -16.41 -24.16
CA ASP A 210 36.41 -16.49 -25.61
C ASP A 210 36.44 -15.10 -26.23
N ILE A 211 35.86 -14.08 -25.58
CA ILE A 211 36.04 -12.66 -25.97
C ILE A 211 37.50 -12.23 -25.83
N THR A 212 38.21 -12.72 -24.81
CA THR A 212 39.64 -12.43 -24.63
C THR A 212 40.50 -13.14 -25.68
N ALA A 213 40.14 -14.37 -26.06
CA ALA A 213 40.77 -15.10 -27.17
C ALA A 213 40.45 -14.46 -28.53
N LEU A 214 39.23 -13.99 -28.74
CA LEU A 214 38.79 -13.24 -29.92
C LEU A 214 39.52 -11.89 -30.00
N LYS A 215 39.71 -11.18 -28.88
CA LYS A 215 40.52 -9.95 -28.75
C LYS A 215 41.97 -10.19 -29.20
N LYS A 216 42.55 -11.37 -28.88
CA LYS A 216 43.90 -11.75 -29.29
C LYS A 216 43.99 -12.13 -30.78
N GLY A 217 42.94 -12.73 -31.33
CA GLY A 217 42.82 -13.05 -32.76
C GLY A 217 42.48 -11.85 -33.66
N MET A 218 41.80 -10.83 -33.11
CA MET A 218 41.35 -9.63 -33.84
C MET A 218 42.25 -8.42 -33.70
N ALA A 219 43.39 -8.53 -32.98
CA ALA A 219 44.39 -7.45 -32.86
C ALA A 219 44.94 -6.96 -34.23
N GLY A 220 44.59 -7.60 -35.35
CA GLY A 220 44.98 -7.21 -36.71
C GLY A 220 43.84 -6.98 -37.71
N MET A 221 42.54 -7.03 -37.34
CA MET A 221 41.44 -6.79 -38.28
C MET A 221 40.50 -5.68 -37.80
N ALA A 222 40.34 -4.66 -38.65
CA ALA A 222 39.54 -3.47 -38.38
C ALA A 222 38.07 -3.82 -38.08
N GLY A 223 37.59 -3.38 -36.91
CA GLY A 223 36.19 -3.50 -36.48
C GLY A 223 35.96 -3.31 -34.97
N SER A 224 36.71 -2.44 -34.28
CA SER A 224 36.60 -2.22 -32.82
C SER A 224 35.23 -1.69 -32.36
N GLY A 225 34.39 -1.16 -33.27
CA GLY A 225 33.10 -0.58 -32.94
C GLY A 225 32.02 -1.59 -32.53
N GLU A 226 31.97 -2.76 -33.16
CA GLU A 226 30.94 -3.77 -32.87
C GLU A 226 31.15 -4.40 -31.49
N LEU A 227 32.40 -4.69 -31.13
CA LEU A 227 32.76 -5.22 -29.82
C LEU A 227 32.46 -4.24 -28.68
N ILE A 228 32.71 -2.94 -28.89
CA ILE A 228 32.35 -1.90 -27.92
C ILE A 228 30.83 -1.82 -27.74
N ASN A 229 30.04 -2.01 -28.81
CA ASN A 229 28.58 -2.03 -28.69
C ASN A 229 28.09 -3.26 -27.90
N VAL A 230 28.69 -4.44 -28.12
CA VAL A 230 28.38 -5.63 -27.31
C VAL A 230 28.72 -5.40 -25.83
N MET A 231 29.87 -4.80 -25.52
CA MET A 231 30.22 -4.46 -24.12
C MET A 231 29.22 -3.48 -23.49
N ARG A 232 28.71 -2.51 -24.25
CA ARG A 232 27.67 -1.57 -23.77
C ARG A 232 26.34 -2.26 -23.51
N ASP A 233 25.94 -3.18 -24.37
CA ASP A 233 24.68 -3.93 -24.18
C ASP A 233 24.79 -4.87 -22.97
N ILE A 234 25.97 -5.47 -22.74
CA ILE A 234 26.25 -6.22 -21.51
C ILE A 234 26.22 -5.30 -20.29
N ALA A 235 26.75 -4.07 -20.36
CA ALA A 235 26.66 -3.10 -19.26
C ALA A 235 25.21 -2.78 -18.90
N ARG A 236 24.35 -2.56 -19.90
CA ARG A 236 22.92 -2.33 -19.69
C ARG A 236 22.21 -3.56 -19.12
N LEU A 237 22.60 -4.76 -19.55
CA LEU A 237 22.08 -6.00 -18.98
C LEU A 237 22.52 -6.18 -17.53
N LYS A 238 23.76 -5.82 -17.19
CA LYS A 238 24.27 -5.86 -15.80
C LYS A 238 23.47 -4.91 -14.90
N GLU A 239 23.27 -3.68 -15.34
CA GLU A 239 22.44 -2.70 -14.61
C GLU A 239 21.00 -3.20 -14.47
N LYS A 240 20.45 -3.81 -15.54
CA LYS A 240 19.11 -4.41 -15.46
C LYS A 240 19.02 -5.58 -14.48
N MET A 241 20.12 -6.31 -14.30
CA MET A 241 20.24 -7.46 -13.40
C MET A 241 20.86 -7.11 -12.04
N GLU A 242 21.15 -5.82 -11.77
CA GLU A 242 21.77 -5.29 -10.55
C GLU A 242 23.08 -6.02 -10.14
N ILE A 243 23.91 -6.41 -11.12
CA ILE A 243 25.20 -7.07 -10.87
C ILE A 243 26.25 -6.01 -10.53
N PRO A 244 26.98 -6.12 -9.39
CA PRO A 244 27.99 -5.14 -8.98
C PRO A 244 29.03 -4.84 -10.06
N ASP A 245 29.46 -3.57 -10.13
CA ASP A 245 30.34 -3.06 -11.17
C ASP A 245 31.84 -3.28 -10.92
N ASP A 246 32.21 -3.70 -9.72
CA ASP A 246 33.60 -3.90 -9.29
C ASP A 246 34.33 -5.05 -10.03
N ALA A 247 33.61 -5.86 -10.82
CA ALA A 247 34.15 -7.00 -11.55
C ALA A 247 34.25 -6.79 -13.08
N SER A 248 33.92 -5.62 -13.63
CA SER A 248 33.91 -5.39 -15.08
C SER A 248 34.49 -4.04 -15.55
N ASP A 249 35.09 -4.05 -16.74
CA ASP A 249 35.63 -2.86 -17.41
C ASP A 249 34.55 -1.99 -18.09
N TRP A 250 33.27 -2.34 -17.94
CA TRP A 250 32.09 -1.56 -18.38
C TRP A 250 31.08 -1.34 -17.24
N ALA A 251 30.40 -0.18 -17.22
CA ALA A 251 29.39 0.24 -16.22
C ALA A 251 28.26 1.06 -16.89
N SER A 252 27.08 1.12 -16.27
CA SER A 252 25.91 1.85 -16.79
C SER A 252 25.02 2.40 -15.67
N ASP A 253 24.64 3.68 -15.77
CA ASP A 253 23.76 4.36 -14.82
C ASP A 253 22.56 5.00 -15.52
N ARG A 254 21.36 4.83 -14.96
CA ARG A 254 20.12 5.50 -15.39
C ARG A 254 19.66 6.62 -14.44
N PHE A 255 20.45 6.92 -13.42
CA PHE A 255 20.23 8.01 -12.47
C PHE A 255 18.85 7.94 -11.80
N LEU A 256 18.43 6.71 -11.48
CA LEU A 256 17.21 6.43 -10.72
C LEU A 256 17.43 6.56 -9.22
N THR A 257 18.68 6.32 -8.79
CA THR A 257 19.14 6.52 -7.42
C THR A 257 20.40 7.37 -7.44
N THR A 258 20.81 7.87 -6.27
CA THR A 258 22.03 8.67 -6.15
C THR A 258 23.29 7.83 -5.90
N ASN A 259 23.22 6.50 -5.97
CA ASN A 259 24.31 5.61 -5.53
C ASN A 259 25.61 5.81 -6.31
N GLU A 260 25.53 6.15 -7.59
CA GLU A 260 26.70 6.40 -8.44
C GLU A 260 27.05 7.89 -8.58
N THR A 261 26.40 8.73 -7.78
CA THR A 261 26.65 10.18 -7.71
C THR A 261 27.43 10.50 -6.44
N ASP A 262 28.51 11.27 -6.57
CA ASP A 262 29.33 11.72 -5.46
C ASP A 262 28.64 12.89 -4.73
N ASN A 263 27.61 12.57 -3.94
CA ASN A 263 26.80 13.54 -3.20
C ASN A 263 27.58 14.35 -2.15
N GLU A 264 28.74 13.85 -1.72
CA GLU A 264 29.61 14.55 -0.75
C GLU A 264 30.51 15.59 -1.44
N ASN A 265 30.57 15.60 -2.78
CA ASN A 265 31.40 16.53 -3.51
C ASN A 265 30.82 17.95 -3.46
N ILE A 266 31.57 18.90 -2.90
CA ILE A 266 31.16 20.30 -2.79
C ILE A 266 30.92 20.96 -4.16
N ASP A 267 31.56 20.46 -5.22
CA ASP A 267 31.40 20.97 -6.58
C ASP A 267 30.17 20.38 -7.30
N LEU A 268 29.43 19.44 -6.69
CA LEU A 268 28.26 18.84 -7.32
C LEU A 268 27.16 19.88 -7.50
N LEU A 269 26.76 20.12 -8.75
CA LEU A 269 25.72 21.08 -9.14
C LEU A 269 24.71 20.42 -10.07
N CYS A 270 24.04 19.38 -9.59
CA CYS A 270 22.95 18.71 -10.31
C CYS A 270 21.88 18.19 -9.35
N LEU A 271 20.74 17.80 -9.91
CA LEU A 271 19.73 16.97 -9.24
C LEU A 271 19.70 15.61 -9.94
N VAL A 272 19.45 14.56 -9.16
CA VAL A 272 19.29 13.20 -9.65
C VAL A 272 17.83 12.82 -9.42
N GLU A 273 17.02 12.99 -10.48
CA GLU A 273 15.57 12.75 -10.46
C GLU A 273 15.17 12.15 -11.81
N GLU A 274 15.25 10.83 -11.94
CA GLU A 274 15.06 10.11 -13.22
C GLU A 274 15.98 10.66 -14.32
N GLY A 275 17.26 10.82 -14.01
CA GLY A 275 18.24 11.53 -14.86
C GLY A 275 19.01 12.61 -14.12
N VAL A 276 20.12 13.05 -14.71
CA VAL A 276 20.88 14.21 -14.22
C VAL A 276 20.25 15.49 -14.76
N ARG A 277 19.83 16.37 -13.84
CA ARG A 277 19.12 17.63 -14.13
C ARG A 277 19.86 18.84 -13.55
N PHE A 278 19.51 20.02 -14.07
CA PHE A 278 20.01 21.30 -13.55
C PHE A 278 19.50 21.52 -12.13
N SER A 279 20.40 21.85 -11.20
CA SER A 279 20.03 22.15 -9.83
C SER A 279 19.38 23.52 -9.66
N HIS A 280 18.83 23.76 -8.48
CA HIS A 280 18.17 25.03 -8.16
C HIS A 280 19.22 26.15 -8.01
N GLU A 281 19.04 27.26 -8.73
CA GLU A 281 19.81 28.50 -8.51
C GLU A 281 19.30 29.21 -7.27
N ASN A 282 17.98 29.31 -7.18
CA ASN A 282 17.27 29.81 -6.04
C ASN A 282 15.97 29.03 -5.87
N ARG A 283 15.52 28.88 -4.62
CA ARG A 283 14.29 28.19 -4.26
C ARG A 283 13.68 28.88 -3.05
N ASN A 284 12.36 28.98 -3.04
CA ASN A 284 11.58 29.43 -1.89
C ASN A 284 10.43 28.46 -1.64
N GLU A 285 10.01 28.34 -0.39
CA GLU A 285 8.85 27.56 0.01
C GLU A 285 8.02 28.37 1.00
N THR A 286 6.73 28.50 0.70
CA THR A 286 5.81 29.33 1.46
C THR A 286 4.52 28.57 1.74
N GLN A 287 3.95 28.80 2.92
CA GLN A 287 2.61 28.31 3.24
C GLN A 287 1.55 29.13 2.50
N ILE A 288 0.50 28.44 2.01
CA ILE A 288 -0.65 29.13 1.40
C ILE A 288 -1.30 30.01 2.48
N SER A 289 -1.66 31.23 2.12
CA SER A 289 -2.43 32.13 2.99
C SER A 289 -3.25 33.09 2.13
N LEU A 290 -4.32 33.63 2.71
CA LEU A 290 -5.11 34.68 2.06
C LEU A 290 -4.29 35.96 1.94
N TYR A 291 -4.40 36.65 0.80
CA TYR A 291 -3.82 37.99 0.67
C TYR A 291 -4.47 38.98 1.63
N ASN A 292 -5.80 38.97 1.66
CA ASN A 292 -6.61 39.72 2.63
C ASN A 292 -7.35 38.74 3.55
N PRO A 293 -7.02 38.67 4.85
CA PRO A 293 -7.73 37.83 5.81
C PRO A 293 -9.23 38.13 5.97
N LEU A 294 -9.68 39.33 5.55
CA LEU A 294 -11.07 39.79 5.62
C LEU A 294 -11.76 39.80 4.24
N ASP A 295 -11.32 38.98 3.30
CA ASP A 295 -11.98 38.85 2.00
C ASP A 295 -13.45 38.37 2.17
N LEU A 296 -14.41 39.19 1.74
CA LEU A 296 -15.85 38.92 1.85
C LEU A 296 -16.31 37.75 0.97
N ASN A 297 -15.47 37.33 0.01
CA ASN A 297 -15.69 36.19 -0.85
C ASN A 297 -15.17 34.87 -0.25
N ALA A 298 -14.40 34.94 0.83
CA ALA A 298 -13.86 33.78 1.53
C ALA A 298 -14.63 33.48 2.82
N TYR A 299 -14.80 32.20 3.13
CA TYR A 299 -15.23 31.71 4.42
C TYR A 299 -14.16 30.76 4.95
N VAL A 300 -13.50 31.13 6.04
CA VAL A 300 -12.46 30.33 6.69
C VAL A 300 -12.93 29.97 8.10
N PRO A 301 -13.44 28.74 8.32
CA PRO A 301 -13.82 28.26 9.64
C PRO A 301 -12.57 27.89 10.45
N GLY A 302 -12.76 27.61 11.74
CA GLY A 302 -11.66 27.28 12.67
C GLY A 302 -10.87 26.02 12.34
N ASN A 303 -11.32 25.17 11.41
CA ASN A 303 -10.58 24.00 10.91
C ASN A 303 -9.59 24.34 9.78
N GLY A 304 -9.48 25.61 9.37
CA GLY A 304 -8.50 26.04 8.37
C GLY A 304 -8.84 25.71 6.92
N LEU A 305 -10.06 25.25 6.64
CA LEU A 305 -10.56 25.05 5.28
C LEU A 305 -11.03 26.37 4.66
N LEU A 306 -10.43 26.78 3.55
CA LEU A 306 -10.93 27.88 2.74
C LEU A 306 -12.10 27.38 1.88
N LEU A 307 -13.26 28.00 2.10
CA LEU A 307 -14.48 27.79 1.33
C LEU A 307 -14.93 29.12 0.69
N PRO A 308 -15.73 29.09 -0.38
CA PRO A 308 -16.43 30.28 -0.85
C PRO A 308 -17.38 30.85 0.22
N ALA A 309 -17.64 32.15 0.14
CA ALA A 309 -18.55 32.82 1.07
C ALA A 309 -19.94 32.16 1.12
N ILE A 310 -20.44 31.99 2.34
CA ILE A 310 -21.72 31.33 2.62
C ILE A 310 -22.86 32.33 2.72
N SER A 311 -24.04 31.98 2.21
CA SER A 311 -25.29 32.73 2.37
C SER A 311 -26.03 32.34 3.65
N GLY A 312 -25.85 31.10 4.11
CA GLY A 312 -26.51 30.58 5.32
C GLY A 312 -26.29 29.09 5.52
N ARG A 313 -27.14 28.51 6.36
CA ARG A 313 -27.22 27.07 6.64
C ARG A 313 -28.65 26.58 6.45
N GLU A 314 -28.82 25.39 5.90
CA GLU A 314 -30.12 24.77 5.68
C GLU A 314 -30.16 23.36 6.27
N ILE A 315 -31.29 22.98 6.84
CA ILE A 315 -31.52 21.61 7.30
C ILE A 315 -31.80 20.75 6.07
N ARG A 316 -30.90 19.81 5.76
CA ARG A 316 -31.09 18.87 4.63
C ARG A 316 -31.47 17.46 5.07
N LEU A 317 -31.14 17.11 6.30
CA LEU A 317 -31.42 15.78 6.85
C LEU A 317 -31.98 15.92 8.25
N ALA A 318 -33.11 15.28 8.50
CA ALA A 318 -33.73 15.16 9.80
C ALA A 318 -34.32 13.76 9.96
N SER A 319 -34.17 13.14 11.13
CA SER A 319 -34.73 11.80 11.37
C SER A 319 -36.24 11.79 11.57
N SER A 320 -36.84 12.93 11.93
CA SER A 320 -38.29 13.09 11.87
C SER A 320 -38.69 14.57 11.75
N ALA A 321 -39.84 14.79 11.11
CA ALA A 321 -40.53 16.08 11.09
C ALA A 321 -41.54 16.24 12.26
N GLY A 322 -41.62 15.25 13.16
CA GLY A 322 -42.68 15.10 14.16
C GLY A 322 -42.28 15.31 15.62
N ALA A 323 -43.21 15.02 16.53
CA ALA A 323 -42.97 15.05 17.98
C ALA A 323 -42.04 13.91 18.42
N VAL A 324 -41.29 14.13 19.50
CA VAL A 324 -40.46 13.11 20.15
C VAL A 324 -41.37 12.03 20.72
N ASP A 325 -41.10 10.76 20.38
CA ASP A 325 -41.92 9.62 20.83
C ASP A 325 -41.40 8.99 22.13
N GLY A 326 -40.10 9.19 22.46
CA GLY A 326 -39.51 8.63 23.66
C GLY A 326 -38.14 9.19 24.01
N SER A 327 -37.45 8.55 24.95
CA SER A 327 -36.07 8.87 25.28
C SER A 327 -35.24 7.65 25.65
N ILE A 328 -33.92 7.77 25.49
CA ILE A 328 -32.95 6.74 25.84
C ILE A 328 -31.85 7.35 26.71
N ALA A 329 -31.51 6.70 27.82
CA ALA A 329 -30.39 7.10 28.67
C ALA A 329 -29.10 6.57 28.08
N ILE A 330 -28.12 7.44 27.81
CA ILE A 330 -26.87 7.00 27.19
C ILE A 330 -26.05 6.16 28.18
N ALA A 331 -26.02 6.57 29.45
CA ALA A 331 -25.25 5.92 30.51
C ALA A 331 -25.79 4.53 30.95
N GLN A 332 -26.92 4.06 30.40
CA GLN A 332 -27.40 2.70 30.67
C GLN A 332 -26.56 1.62 29.97
N TYR A 333 -25.78 2.02 28.96
CA TYR A 333 -24.90 1.15 28.19
C TYR A 333 -23.49 1.10 28.78
N GLY A 334 -22.70 0.10 28.38
CA GLY A 334 -21.38 -0.17 28.97
C GLY A 334 -20.45 1.04 28.91
N PHE A 335 -19.84 1.37 30.06
CA PHE A 335 -18.83 2.41 30.16
C PHE A 335 -17.48 1.89 29.68
N GLN A 336 -16.86 2.55 28.69
CA GLN A 336 -15.54 2.19 28.19
C GLN A 336 -14.72 3.37 27.71
N THR A 337 -13.43 3.13 27.48
CA THR A 337 -12.52 4.06 26.80
C THR A 337 -12.44 3.68 25.33
N HIS A 338 -12.84 4.60 24.46
CA HIS A 338 -12.89 4.40 23.02
C HIS A 338 -11.69 5.07 22.37
N GLU A 339 -10.91 4.29 21.62
CA GLU A 339 -9.87 4.79 20.73
C GLU A 339 -10.50 5.08 19.37
N MET A 340 -10.34 6.31 18.89
CA MET A 340 -10.94 6.80 17.67
C MET A 340 -9.89 7.52 16.83
N LYS A 341 -10.01 7.43 15.50
CA LYS A 341 -9.05 8.04 14.57
C LYS A 341 -9.78 9.01 13.65
N GLN A 342 -9.35 10.27 13.67
CA GLN A 342 -9.89 11.32 12.79
C GLN A 342 -9.02 11.46 11.55
N LEU A 343 -9.62 11.27 10.38
CA LEU A 343 -8.96 11.39 9.08
C LEU A 343 -8.61 12.85 8.77
N SER A 344 -7.51 13.04 8.03
CA SER A 344 -7.13 14.34 7.49
C SER A 344 -7.70 14.57 6.09
N VAL A 345 -7.68 15.80 5.60
CA VAL A 345 -8.12 16.11 4.23
C VAL A 345 -7.12 15.55 3.22
N ALA A 346 -7.63 14.95 2.15
CA ALA A 346 -6.78 14.45 1.07
C ALA A 346 -6.03 15.58 0.38
N ARG A 347 -4.81 15.28 -0.09
CA ARG A 347 -3.96 16.27 -0.77
C ARG A 347 -4.16 16.18 -2.28
N SER A 348 -3.79 17.24 -2.97
CA SER A 348 -3.52 17.29 -4.40
C SER A 348 -2.17 17.96 -4.59
N ARG A 349 -1.49 17.60 -5.69
CA ARG A 349 -0.22 18.20 -6.06
C ARG A 349 -0.25 18.66 -7.51
N LEU A 350 -0.06 19.95 -7.73
CA LEU A 350 0.07 20.56 -9.04
C LEU A 350 1.50 21.03 -9.24
N ARG A 351 2.14 20.58 -10.31
CA ARG A 351 3.52 20.90 -10.67
C ARG A 351 3.56 21.51 -12.06
N TYR A 352 4.12 22.70 -12.18
CA TYR A 352 4.11 23.50 -13.40
C TYR A 352 5.50 24.06 -13.70
N GLY A 353 5.95 23.96 -14.95
CA GLY A 353 7.15 24.62 -15.47
C GLY A 353 8.23 23.67 -16.02
N PRO A 354 9.36 24.21 -16.47
CA PRO A 354 10.37 23.51 -17.26
C PRO A 354 11.22 22.50 -16.48
N ALA A 355 11.17 22.49 -15.15
CA ALA A 355 11.80 21.43 -14.34
C ALA A 355 11.19 20.05 -14.63
N TYR A 356 9.90 20.01 -14.98
CA TYR A 356 9.08 18.82 -15.05
C TYR A 356 9.03 18.20 -16.46
N ASN A 357 10.17 18.20 -17.14
CA ASN A 357 10.33 17.48 -18.39
C ASN A 357 10.30 15.97 -18.10
N VAL A 358 9.39 15.25 -18.73
CA VAL A 358 9.26 13.79 -18.62
C VAL A 358 10.52 13.13 -19.19
N CYS A 359 11.13 12.21 -18.43
CA CYS A 359 12.24 11.38 -18.86
C CYS A 359 11.73 10.00 -19.27
N ASN A 360 12.31 9.37 -20.30
CA ASN A 360 11.94 8.01 -20.69
C ASN A 360 12.26 6.96 -19.60
N ASN A 361 13.14 7.27 -18.64
CA ASN A 361 13.43 6.39 -17.53
C ASN A 361 12.26 6.24 -16.55
N SER A 362 11.24 7.11 -16.60
CA SER A 362 10.05 6.95 -15.74
C SER A 362 9.28 5.65 -16.04
N GLN A 363 9.49 5.05 -17.22
CA GLN A 363 8.93 3.74 -17.59
C GLN A 363 9.54 2.60 -16.77
N TRP A 364 10.75 2.76 -16.23
CA TRP A 364 11.39 1.78 -15.34
C TRP A 364 10.57 1.51 -14.07
N TRP A 365 9.88 2.53 -13.56
CA TRP A 365 9.01 2.40 -12.39
C TRP A 365 7.74 1.59 -12.65
N ALA A 366 7.39 1.32 -13.92
CA ALA A 366 6.21 0.52 -14.27
C ALA A 366 6.45 -1.00 -14.16
N ASP A 367 7.70 -1.46 -14.05
CA ASP A 367 8.09 -2.87 -14.11
C ASP A 367 8.24 -3.56 -12.73
N GLY A 368 7.91 -2.89 -11.62
CA GLY A 368 8.09 -3.42 -10.26
C GLY A 368 6.81 -3.89 -9.55
N VAL A 369 6.95 -4.75 -8.53
CA VAL A 369 5.82 -5.25 -7.72
C VAL A 369 5.72 -4.44 -6.43
N TYR A 370 4.64 -3.67 -6.30
CA TYR A 370 4.34 -2.85 -5.13
C TYR A 370 3.52 -3.62 -4.08
N ASP A 371 3.89 -3.53 -2.80
CA ASP A 371 3.19 -4.13 -1.65
C ASP A 371 2.51 -3.03 -0.83
N SER A 372 1.19 -2.88 -1.02
CA SER A 372 0.37 -1.81 -0.44
C SER A 372 0.13 -1.96 1.06
N ALA A 373 0.34 -3.14 1.65
CA ALA A 373 0.10 -3.38 3.08
C ALA A 373 1.25 -2.86 3.96
N THR A 374 2.45 -2.69 3.39
CA THR A 374 3.66 -2.33 4.14
C THR A 374 4.34 -1.04 3.67
N ASN A 375 3.81 -0.39 2.63
CA ASN A 375 4.49 0.73 1.93
C ASN A 375 5.92 0.37 1.52
N THR A 376 6.15 -0.88 1.11
CA THR A 376 7.46 -1.33 0.67
C THR A 376 7.47 -1.73 -0.80
N PHE A 377 8.40 -1.16 -1.54
CA PHE A 377 8.71 -1.61 -2.88
C PHE A 377 9.81 -2.65 -2.78
N LYS A 378 9.58 -3.84 -3.34
CA LYS A 378 10.52 -4.96 -3.26
C LYS A 378 11.01 -5.32 -4.65
N LYS A 379 12.33 -5.29 -4.81
CA LYS A 379 13.02 -5.78 -6.01
C LYS A 379 14.32 -6.44 -5.58
N ASN A 380 14.58 -7.64 -6.11
CA ASN A 380 15.81 -8.41 -5.86
C ASN A 380 16.24 -8.60 -4.38
N GLY A 381 15.28 -8.69 -3.45
CA GLY A 381 15.57 -8.95 -2.04
C GLY A 381 15.88 -7.70 -1.20
N GLU A 382 15.90 -6.51 -1.81
CA GLU A 382 15.96 -5.24 -1.10
C GLU A 382 14.55 -4.68 -0.86
N THR A 383 14.37 -4.04 0.30
CA THR A 383 13.10 -3.47 0.77
C THR A 383 13.23 -1.96 0.86
N PHE A 384 12.59 -1.25 -0.06
CA PHE A 384 12.58 0.21 -0.05
C PHE A 384 11.33 0.72 0.65
N LEU A 385 11.50 1.50 1.71
CA LEU A 385 10.40 2.19 2.39
C LEU A 385 9.95 3.37 1.52
N VAL A 386 8.80 3.25 0.88
CA VAL A 386 8.23 4.28 0.01
C VAL A 386 7.67 5.39 0.89
N THR A 387 8.52 6.38 1.21
CA THR A 387 8.13 7.60 1.93
C THR A 387 7.62 8.65 0.95
N GLY A 388 6.51 8.33 0.28
CA GLY A 388 5.86 9.19 -0.70
C GLY A 388 5.26 8.36 -1.82
N THR A 389 3.93 8.34 -1.88
CA THR A 389 3.11 7.60 -2.84
C THR A 389 3.49 7.93 -4.29
N GLN A 390 4.10 6.96 -4.97
CA GLN A 390 3.96 6.76 -6.41
C GLN A 390 3.50 5.32 -6.61
N ILE A 391 2.21 5.14 -6.91
CA ILE A 391 1.71 3.93 -7.54
C ILE A 391 1.13 4.37 -8.87
N LEU A 392 1.75 3.89 -9.95
CA LEU A 392 1.10 3.75 -11.24
C LEU A 392 0.22 2.50 -11.12
N ASP A 393 -1.10 2.66 -11.07
CA ASP A 393 -1.99 1.57 -11.45
C ASP A 393 -2.96 2.04 -12.54
N ASN A 394 -2.85 1.35 -13.67
CA ASN A 394 -3.70 1.31 -14.85
C ASN A 394 -4.43 2.57 -15.34
N VAL A 395 -3.82 3.13 -16.39
CA VAL A 395 -4.56 3.45 -17.62
C VAL A 395 -5.25 2.15 -18.09
N TYR A 396 -6.58 2.07 -17.90
CA TYR A 396 -7.53 0.99 -18.24
C TYR A 396 -7.77 -0.12 -17.19
N GLY A 397 -8.88 0.00 -16.44
CA GLY A 397 -9.59 -1.17 -15.89
C GLY A 397 -9.87 -1.13 -14.38
N GLN A 398 -11.14 -0.93 -14.04
CA GLN A 398 -11.74 -0.90 -12.69
C GLN A 398 -11.36 -2.06 -11.74
N SER A 399 -11.27 -1.75 -10.45
CA SER A 399 -11.74 -2.61 -9.35
C SER A 399 -12.59 -1.78 -8.37
N TRP A 400 -13.78 -2.29 -8.03
CA TRP A 400 -14.87 -1.57 -7.35
C TRP A 400 -14.86 -1.68 -5.81
N TRP A 401 -13.73 -2.03 -5.18
CA TRP A 401 -13.75 -2.40 -3.75
C TRP A 401 -12.45 -2.14 -2.97
N ASP A 402 -11.50 -1.37 -3.49
CA ASP A 402 -10.27 -1.02 -2.76
C ASP A 402 -10.16 0.50 -2.52
N PRO A 403 -10.47 1.00 -1.30
CA PRO A 403 -10.32 2.40 -0.94
C PRO A 403 -8.86 2.85 -0.74
N LEU A 404 -7.86 1.99 -0.99
CA LEU A 404 -6.44 2.33 -0.78
C LEU A 404 -5.66 2.69 -2.05
N ASN A 405 -6.22 2.51 -3.25
CA ASN A 405 -5.43 2.51 -4.50
C ASN A 405 -5.95 3.42 -5.62
N ALA A 406 -6.64 4.51 -5.27
CA ALA A 406 -7.28 5.38 -6.24
C ALA A 406 -6.49 6.70 -6.43
N HIS A 407 -5.26 6.61 -6.95
CA HIS A 407 -4.46 7.78 -7.34
C HIS A 407 -4.52 8.00 -8.85
N THR A 408 -4.90 9.20 -9.29
CA THR A 408 -4.87 9.56 -10.71
C THR A 408 -3.62 10.39 -10.97
N LEU A 409 -2.74 9.92 -11.86
CA LEU A 409 -1.48 10.59 -12.24
C LEU A 409 -1.58 11.07 -13.69
N LEU A 410 -1.58 12.38 -13.91
CA LEU A 410 -1.48 12.98 -15.25
C LEU A 410 -0.13 13.68 -15.39
N ARG A 411 0.75 13.13 -16.24
CA ARG A 411 2.05 13.74 -16.55
C ARG A 411 2.10 14.16 -18.01
N VAL A 412 2.10 15.47 -18.25
CA VAL A 412 2.33 16.07 -19.56
C VAL A 412 3.61 16.91 -19.48
N GLN A 413 4.25 17.19 -20.62
CA GLN A 413 5.46 18.01 -20.64
C GLN A 413 5.21 19.35 -19.91
N GLN A 414 6.01 19.63 -18.88
CA GLN A 414 5.96 20.86 -18.07
C GLN A 414 4.71 21.03 -17.19
N PHE A 415 3.86 20.00 -17.07
CA PHE A 415 2.67 20.02 -16.21
C PHE A 415 2.38 18.63 -15.65
N TRP A 416 2.48 18.45 -14.33
CA TRP A 416 2.11 17.21 -13.65
C TRP A 416 1.04 17.49 -12.60
N GLU A 417 0.02 16.65 -12.56
CA GLU A 417 -1.08 16.71 -11.60
C GLU A 417 -1.26 15.34 -10.96
N ASP A 418 -1.16 15.30 -9.63
CA ASP A 418 -1.38 14.10 -8.82
C ASP A 418 -2.57 14.37 -7.88
N GLU A 419 -3.61 13.57 -8.00
CA GLU A 419 -4.81 13.67 -7.16
C GLU A 419 -5.14 12.33 -6.47
N TRP A 420 -5.66 12.43 -5.25
CA TRP A 420 -6.25 11.34 -4.51
C TRP A 420 -7.75 11.35 -4.76
N ASN A 421 -8.34 10.20 -5.09
CA ASN A 421 -9.76 10.14 -5.45
C ASN A 421 -10.69 10.28 -4.23
N ASP A 422 -10.19 10.04 -3.01
CA ASP A 422 -10.94 10.21 -1.77
C ASP A 422 -10.82 11.63 -1.20
N ASN A 423 -11.86 12.12 -0.52
CA ASN A 423 -11.83 13.44 0.10
C ASN A 423 -11.08 13.49 1.44
N TYR A 424 -10.93 12.34 2.11
CA TYR A 424 -10.22 12.21 3.38
C TYR A 424 -9.17 11.10 3.31
N TRP A 425 -8.04 11.33 3.94
CA TRP A 425 -6.87 10.46 3.86
C TRP A 425 -6.69 9.61 5.12
N VAL A 426 -6.68 8.29 4.93
CA VAL A 426 -6.49 7.29 5.98
C VAL A 426 -5.05 7.15 6.49
N ALA A 427 -4.04 7.60 5.74
CA ALA A 427 -2.64 7.44 6.17
C ALA A 427 -2.19 8.48 7.20
N GLN A 428 -2.88 9.62 7.27
CA GLN A 428 -2.61 10.65 8.25
C GLN A 428 -3.87 10.88 9.08
N VAL A 429 -3.81 10.41 10.34
CA VAL A 429 -4.92 10.47 11.30
C VAL A 429 -4.53 11.23 12.55
N THR A 430 -5.52 11.79 13.23
CA THR A 430 -5.40 12.32 14.60
C THR A 430 -6.05 11.33 15.55
N ASP A 431 -5.25 10.73 16.43
CA ASP A 431 -5.76 9.82 17.45
C ASP A 431 -6.54 10.58 18.52
N ARG A 432 -7.65 9.99 18.95
CA ARG A 432 -8.56 10.52 19.97
C ARG A 432 -8.91 9.41 20.93
N THR A 433 -8.84 9.70 22.22
CA THR A 433 -9.28 8.77 23.27
C THR A 433 -10.38 9.44 24.06
N VAL A 434 -11.56 8.82 24.10
CA VAL A 434 -12.74 9.35 24.80
C VAL A 434 -13.37 8.27 25.64
N SER A 435 -13.54 8.53 26.94
CA SER A 435 -14.21 7.62 27.85
C SER A 435 -15.69 7.96 28.00
N GLY A 436 -16.54 6.93 28.06
CA GLY A 436 -17.96 7.08 28.31
C GLY A 436 -18.80 5.93 27.75
N ALA A 437 -20.10 5.99 28.04
CA ALA A 437 -21.08 5.18 27.34
C ALA A 437 -21.33 5.75 25.95
N GLN A 438 -21.53 4.88 24.97
CA GLN A 438 -21.61 5.28 23.57
C GLN A 438 -22.84 4.70 22.88
N ILE A 439 -23.53 5.57 22.16
CA ILE A 439 -24.58 5.22 21.20
C ILE A 439 -24.24 5.85 19.86
N ALA A 440 -24.81 5.34 18.78
CA ALA A 440 -24.60 5.89 17.45
C ALA A 440 -25.85 5.75 16.59
N GLN A 441 -26.04 6.65 15.62
CA GLN A 441 -27.07 6.54 14.61
C GLN A 441 -26.41 6.60 13.24
N THR A 442 -26.63 5.59 12.41
CA THR A 442 -26.22 5.66 11.01
C THR A 442 -27.26 6.38 10.17
N PHE A 443 -26.80 7.02 9.10
CA PHE A 443 -27.66 7.76 8.18
C PHE A 443 -27.08 7.75 6.76
N LEU A 444 -27.94 7.65 5.76
CA LEU A 444 -27.55 7.82 4.36
C LEU A 444 -27.47 9.31 4.02
N ASN A 445 -26.32 9.78 3.56
CA ASN A 445 -26.18 11.10 2.97
C ASN A 445 -26.60 11.03 1.49
N SER A 446 -27.75 11.59 1.13
CA SER A 446 -28.33 11.44 -0.21
C SER A 446 -27.77 12.41 -1.25
N GLN A 447 -27.15 13.50 -0.81
CA GLN A 447 -26.65 14.59 -1.66
C GLN A 447 -25.32 15.09 -1.13
N ASP A 448 -24.44 15.50 -2.04
CA ASP A 448 -23.17 16.13 -1.69
C ASP A 448 -23.44 17.41 -0.87
N GLY A 449 -22.62 17.65 0.15
CA GLY A 449 -22.76 18.87 0.92
C GLY A 449 -21.78 19.01 2.08
N TRP A 450 -21.70 20.23 2.56
CA TRP A 450 -20.86 20.61 3.70
C TRP A 450 -21.67 20.66 4.98
N LEU A 451 -21.56 19.63 5.82
CA LEU A 451 -22.16 19.62 7.14
C LEU A 451 -21.44 20.65 8.03
N SER A 452 -22.20 21.53 8.65
CA SER A 452 -21.67 22.61 9.51
C SER A 452 -22.36 22.74 10.86
N GLY A 453 -23.42 21.96 11.08
CA GLY A 453 -24.13 21.96 12.35
C GLY A 453 -24.99 20.72 12.53
N LEU A 454 -25.22 20.39 13.79
CA LEU A 454 -26.11 19.31 14.21
C LEU A 454 -27.01 19.82 15.33
N LYS A 455 -28.29 19.47 15.28
CA LYS A 455 -29.25 19.70 16.35
C LYS A 455 -29.62 18.36 16.97
N LEU A 456 -29.40 18.26 18.27
CA LEU A 456 -29.77 17.10 19.09
C LEU A 456 -30.75 17.53 20.17
N ARG A 457 -31.72 16.68 20.46
CA ARG A 457 -32.68 16.93 21.52
C ARG A 457 -32.40 16.05 22.71
N PHE A 458 -32.07 16.67 23.84
CA PHE A 458 -31.98 15.99 25.13
C PHE A 458 -33.31 16.11 25.85
N THR A 459 -33.84 15.01 26.38
CA THR A 459 -35.07 15.01 27.20
C THR A 459 -34.76 15.18 28.68
N GLU A 460 -33.55 14.83 29.09
CA GLU A 460 -33.06 15.00 30.46
C GLU A 460 -31.55 15.28 30.42
N LYS A 461 -31.11 16.19 31.29
CA LYS A 461 -29.70 16.55 31.48
C LYS A 461 -29.25 16.01 32.83
N GLY A 462 -28.17 15.23 32.84
CA GLY A 462 -27.57 14.69 34.06
C GLY A 462 -26.98 15.78 34.98
N ALA A 463 -26.37 15.38 36.10
CA ALA A 463 -25.74 16.31 37.03
C ALA A 463 -24.44 16.94 36.46
N ASP A 464 -23.73 16.20 35.62
CA ASP A 464 -22.46 16.58 34.99
C ASP A 464 -22.23 15.77 33.69
N GLY A 465 -21.04 15.90 33.11
CA GLY A 465 -20.56 15.14 31.96
C GLY A 465 -20.73 15.88 30.62
N ASP A 466 -19.62 16.07 29.92
CA ASP A 466 -19.61 16.60 28.55
C ASP A 466 -20.10 15.53 27.56
N VAL A 467 -20.61 15.97 26.42
CA VAL A 467 -21.05 15.09 25.33
C VAL A 467 -20.12 15.24 24.14
N HIS A 468 -19.53 14.14 23.71
CA HIS A 468 -18.67 14.08 22.55
C HIS A 468 -19.45 13.59 21.33
N ILE A 469 -19.37 14.36 20.25
CA ILE A 469 -20.00 14.07 18.97
C ILE A 469 -18.91 13.76 17.96
N SER A 470 -18.96 12.56 17.39
CA SER A 470 -18.11 12.17 16.26
C SER A 470 -18.98 11.86 15.05
N ILE A 471 -18.49 12.21 13.86
CA ILE A 471 -19.08 11.76 12.60
C ILE A 471 -18.01 11.01 11.84
N GLY A 472 -18.33 9.81 11.37
CA GLY A 472 -17.40 8.93 10.68
C GLY A 472 -18.09 8.04 9.67
N TYR A 473 -17.30 7.24 8.98
CA TYR A 473 -17.78 6.24 8.05
C TYR A 473 -18.46 5.07 8.77
N THR A 474 -19.10 4.19 7.99
CA THR A 474 -19.60 2.91 8.47
C THR A 474 -18.77 1.77 7.89
N THR A 475 -18.67 0.66 8.63
CA THR A 475 -18.09 -0.59 8.14
C THR A 475 -18.92 -1.18 6.99
N ALA A 476 -18.40 -2.20 6.31
CA ALA A 476 -19.13 -2.91 5.25
C ALA A 476 -20.46 -3.54 5.72
N SER A 477 -20.59 -3.87 7.02
CA SER A 477 -21.83 -4.37 7.61
C SER A 477 -22.82 -3.24 7.97
N GLY A 478 -22.43 -1.97 7.77
CA GLY A 478 -23.24 -0.80 8.06
C GLY A 478 -23.24 -0.37 9.52
N SER A 479 -22.34 -0.90 10.35
CA SER A 479 -22.12 -0.44 11.73
C SER A 479 -21.21 0.79 11.77
N PRO A 480 -21.24 1.61 12.83
CA PRO A 480 -20.29 2.70 13.01
C PRO A 480 -18.83 2.23 12.95
N ASP A 481 -17.95 3.07 12.39
CA ASP A 481 -16.51 2.83 12.33
C ASP A 481 -15.74 3.94 13.07
N PRO A 482 -15.31 3.68 14.32
CA PRO A 482 -14.54 4.62 15.13
C PRO A 482 -13.13 4.92 14.61
N GLU A 483 -12.59 4.09 13.71
CA GLU A 483 -11.25 4.28 13.12
C GLU A 483 -11.27 5.22 11.91
N HIS A 484 -12.45 5.57 11.41
CA HIS A 484 -12.60 6.40 10.20
C HIS A 484 -13.52 7.59 10.47
N LEU A 485 -13.14 8.45 11.41
CA LEU A 485 -13.89 9.67 11.73
C LEU A 485 -13.53 10.81 10.78
N VAL A 486 -14.54 11.55 10.34
CA VAL A 486 -14.42 12.78 9.56
C VAL A 486 -14.28 13.99 10.49
N THR A 487 -14.99 14.01 11.62
CA THR A 487 -14.93 15.10 12.59
C THR A 487 -15.26 14.66 14.01
N HIS A 488 -14.77 15.42 14.98
CA HIS A 488 -15.00 15.24 16.41
C HIS A 488 -15.16 16.59 17.12
N VAL A 489 -16.23 16.73 17.89
CA VAL A 489 -16.58 17.96 18.62
C VAL A 489 -17.05 17.62 20.03
N THR A 490 -16.60 18.39 21.02
CA THR A 490 -17.07 18.28 22.41
C THR A 490 -18.11 19.37 22.68
N ILE A 491 -19.26 18.97 23.22
CA ILE A 491 -20.29 19.84 23.76
C ILE A 491 -20.08 19.93 25.28
N PRO A 492 -19.70 21.11 25.80
CA PRO A 492 -19.60 21.28 27.24
C PRO A 492 -20.96 21.07 27.91
N TYR A 493 -20.99 20.46 29.08
CA TYR A 493 -22.19 20.23 29.89
C TYR A 493 -23.08 21.48 30.00
N ALA A 494 -22.49 22.66 30.20
CA ALA A 494 -23.20 23.93 30.32
C ALA A 494 -24.01 24.31 29.07
N SER A 495 -23.58 23.85 27.88
CA SER A 495 -24.21 24.17 26.59
C SER A 495 -25.39 23.24 26.25
N ILE A 496 -25.57 22.15 26.99
CA ILE A 496 -26.67 21.20 26.79
C ILE A 496 -27.99 21.86 27.16
N LYS A 497 -28.91 21.88 26.20
CA LYS A 497 -30.31 22.31 26.33
C LYS A 497 -31.23 21.10 26.36
N VAL A 498 -32.26 21.19 27.19
CA VAL A 498 -33.30 20.17 27.34
C VAL A 498 -34.55 20.58 26.57
N ALA A 499 -35.31 19.59 26.11
CA ALA A 499 -36.59 19.76 25.43
C ALA A 499 -37.48 20.80 26.14
N PRO A 500 -38.18 21.68 25.40
CA PRO A 500 -38.42 21.62 23.95
C PRO A 500 -37.30 22.20 23.08
N ASN A 501 -36.22 22.75 23.65
CA ASN A 501 -35.13 23.35 22.89
C ASN A 501 -34.10 22.31 22.45
N ASP A 502 -33.65 22.42 21.19
CA ASP A 502 -32.56 21.60 20.69
C ASP A 502 -31.20 22.16 21.12
N THR A 503 -30.29 21.26 21.46
CA THR A 503 -28.87 21.57 21.62
C THR A 503 -28.25 21.68 20.24
N TYR A 504 -27.77 22.87 19.90
CA TYR A 504 -27.05 23.12 18.66
C TYR A 504 -25.56 22.82 18.85
N VAL A 505 -25.01 22.02 17.95
CA VAL A 505 -23.60 21.64 17.90
C VAL A 505 -23.02 22.29 16.66
N ALA A 506 -22.13 23.27 16.85
CA ALA A 506 -21.40 23.86 15.74
C ALA A 506 -20.32 22.87 15.30
N ILE A 507 -20.44 22.37 14.07
CA ILE A 507 -19.48 21.44 13.48
C ILE A 507 -18.58 22.24 12.54
N PRO A 508 -17.24 22.22 12.71
CA PRO A 508 -16.35 22.76 11.70
C PRO A 508 -16.68 22.10 10.35
N PRO A 509 -16.89 22.86 9.27
CA PRO A 509 -17.44 22.32 8.03
C PRO A 509 -16.70 21.09 7.55
N VAL A 510 -17.45 20.01 7.34
CA VAL A 510 -16.96 18.77 6.77
C VAL A 510 -17.79 18.37 5.57
N PHE A 511 -17.11 17.91 4.52
CA PHE A 511 -17.76 17.42 3.32
C PHE A 511 -18.27 15.99 3.53
N LEU A 512 -19.52 15.75 3.14
CA LEU A 512 -20.14 14.42 3.12
C LEU A 512 -20.59 14.12 1.68
N GLU A 513 -20.23 12.93 1.20
CA GLU A 513 -20.50 12.48 -0.16
C GLU A 513 -21.90 11.89 -0.32
N ALA A 514 -22.53 12.13 -1.46
CA ALA A 514 -23.79 11.52 -1.84
C ALA A 514 -23.67 10.00 -1.99
N GLY A 515 -24.68 9.28 -1.53
CA GLY A 515 -24.74 7.82 -1.60
C GLY A 515 -23.93 7.10 -0.53
N GLN A 516 -23.13 7.82 0.26
CA GLN A 516 -22.37 7.24 1.36
C GLN A 516 -23.18 7.22 2.66
N ARG A 517 -22.96 6.17 3.45
CA ARG A 517 -23.53 6.05 4.79
C ARG A 517 -22.51 6.50 5.83
N TYR A 518 -22.95 7.35 6.73
CA TYR A 518 -22.15 7.88 7.83
C TYR A 518 -22.77 7.48 9.17
N ALA A 519 -21.96 7.51 10.22
CA ALA A 519 -22.38 7.30 11.59
C ALA A 519 -22.22 8.59 12.40
N LEU A 520 -23.28 8.99 13.09
CA LEU A 520 -23.26 9.96 14.17
C LEU A 520 -23.04 9.21 15.48
N ILE A 521 -21.87 9.36 16.08
CA ILE A 521 -21.49 8.69 17.33
C ILE A 521 -21.55 9.70 18.48
N ILE A 522 -22.23 9.32 19.57
CA ILE A 522 -22.40 10.14 20.77
C ILE A 522 -21.77 9.39 21.95
N THR A 523 -20.77 9.99 22.58
CA THR A 523 -20.10 9.43 23.76
C THR A 523 -20.22 10.40 24.93
N THR A 524 -20.58 9.93 26.12
CA THR A 524 -20.70 10.78 27.31
C THR A 524 -20.43 10.00 28.60
N LEU A 525 -19.87 10.70 29.58
CA LEU A 525 -19.75 10.24 30.97
C LEU A 525 -21.02 10.54 31.79
N GLY A 526 -21.75 11.60 31.41
CA GLY A 526 -22.95 12.07 32.08
C GLY A 526 -24.17 11.20 31.79
N ASN A 527 -25.06 11.08 32.78
CA ASN A 527 -26.35 10.39 32.65
C ASN A 527 -27.39 11.25 31.92
N HIS A 528 -27.10 11.60 30.67
CA HIS A 528 -28.01 12.36 29.80
C HIS A 528 -28.99 11.43 29.10
N LYS A 529 -30.19 11.93 28.83
CA LYS A 529 -31.17 11.25 27.98
C LYS A 529 -31.37 11.99 26.68
N VAL A 530 -31.29 11.27 25.56
CA VAL A 530 -31.55 11.81 24.22
C VAL A 530 -32.92 11.35 23.73
N ALA A 531 -33.57 12.23 22.97
CA ALA A 531 -34.84 11.96 22.34
C ALA A 531 -34.70 10.88 21.26
N VAL A 532 -35.66 9.96 21.24
CA VAL A 532 -35.79 8.96 20.18
C VAL A 532 -37.15 9.08 19.51
N VAL A 533 -37.20 8.56 18.29
CA VAL A 533 -38.37 8.44 17.44
C VAL A 533 -38.67 6.96 17.32
N ASP A 534 -39.87 6.54 17.72
CA ASP A 534 -40.25 5.13 17.76
C ASP A 534 -40.83 4.68 16.42
N SER A 535 -40.91 3.36 16.22
CA SER A 535 -41.44 2.70 15.01
C SER A 535 -40.57 2.85 13.76
N ASN A 536 -39.26 3.03 13.93
CA ASN A 536 -38.29 3.12 12.82
C ASN A 536 -38.74 4.12 11.74
N LYS A 537 -39.16 5.31 12.16
CA LYS A 537 -39.66 6.34 11.22
C LYS A 537 -38.54 6.83 10.29
N TYR A 538 -37.27 6.58 10.62
CA TYR A 538 -36.12 6.91 9.79
C TYR A 538 -35.50 5.66 9.14
N ALA A 539 -36.16 5.17 8.09
CA ALA A 539 -35.74 3.96 7.36
C ALA A 539 -34.37 4.04 6.65
N GLN A 540 -33.71 5.21 6.64
CA GLN A 540 -32.42 5.44 5.98
C GLN A 540 -31.23 5.34 6.94
N GLY A 541 -31.44 4.71 8.09
CA GLY A 541 -30.46 4.60 9.16
C GLY A 541 -30.78 3.48 10.14
N THR A 542 -29.92 3.32 11.14
CA THR A 542 -30.17 2.41 12.27
C THR A 542 -29.51 2.99 13.51
N LEU A 543 -30.22 2.91 14.64
CA LEU A 543 -29.66 3.22 15.94
C LEU A 543 -28.80 2.04 16.42
N PHE A 544 -27.64 2.33 16.96
CA PHE A 544 -26.72 1.38 17.56
C PHE A 544 -26.41 1.78 18.99
N TYR A 545 -26.23 0.79 19.84
CA TYR A 545 -25.63 0.97 21.16
C TYR A 545 -24.38 0.09 21.27
N SER A 546 -23.36 0.60 21.94
CA SER A 546 -22.12 -0.13 22.15
C SER A 546 -22.23 -0.96 23.44
N THR A 547 -21.99 -2.27 23.34
CA THR A 547 -21.76 -3.14 24.49
C THR A 547 -20.33 -3.64 24.43
N ASP A 548 -19.61 -3.47 25.52
CA ASP A 548 -18.21 -3.87 25.60
C ASP A 548 -17.24 -3.13 24.62
N GLY A 549 -17.59 -1.90 24.19
CA GLY A 549 -16.75 -0.97 23.40
C GLY A 549 -16.41 -1.35 21.96
N ALA A 550 -16.46 -2.63 21.62
CA ALA A 550 -16.23 -3.13 20.26
C ALA A 550 -17.51 -3.57 19.55
N TYR A 551 -18.57 -3.94 20.29
CA TYR A 551 -19.78 -4.49 19.69
C TYR A 551 -20.88 -3.42 19.57
N TYR A 552 -21.19 -3.05 18.33
CA TYR A 552 -22.40 -2.28 18.01
C TYR A 552 -23.55 -3.23 17.70
N GLN A 553 -24.60 -3.16 18.53
CA GLN A 553 -25.84 -3.88 18.27
C GLN A 553 -26.90 -2.90 17.76
N GLY A 554 -27.49 -3.21 16.61
CA GLY A 554 -28.52 -2.40 15.98
C GLY A 554 -29.88 -2.56 16.65
N ASP A 555 -30.53 -1.45 16.97
CA ASP A 555 -31.95 -1.36 17.32
C ASP A 555 -32.73 -0.97 16.06
N LEU A 556 -33.60 -1.88 15.61
CA LEU A 556 -34.44 -1.68 14.42
C LEU A 556 -35.80 -1.07 14.75
N THR A 557 -36.05 -0.72 16.02
CA THR A 557 -37.36 -0.25 16.50
C THR A 557 -37.40 1.24 16.77
N ARG A 558 -36.24 1.85 17.05
CA ARG A 558 -36.11 3.28 17.41
C ARG A 558 -34.98 3.94 16.64
N ASP A 559 -35.13 5.23 16.40
CA ASP A 559 -34.11 6.09 15.81
C ASP A 559 -33.81 7.28 16.72
N LEU A 560 -32.59 7.80 16.67
CA LEU A 560 -32.24 9.05 17.34
C LEU A 560 -32.98 10.24 16.71
N TYR A 561 -33.43 11.21 17.52
CA TYR A 561 -33.88 12.51 17.01
C TYR A 561 -32.68 13.43 16.69
N PHE A 562 -32.48 13.76 15.41
CA PHE A 562 -31.42 14.69 14.99
C PHE A 562 -31.80 15.48 13.74
N GLN A 563 -31.19 16.65 13.57
CA GLN A 563 -31.26 17.45 12.35
C GLN A 563 -29.85 17.95 11.98
N MET A 564 -29.47 17.82 10.71
CA MET A 564 -28.17 18.21 10.20
C MET A 564 -28.28 19.42 9.27
N GLU A 565 -27.44 20.41 9.56
CA GLU A 565 -27.37 21.68 8.84
C GLU A 565 -26.18 21.72 7.89
N TYR A 566 -26.46 22.01 6.62
CA TYR A 566 -25.48 22.09 5.56
C TYR A 566 -25.28 23.54 5.11
N LEU A 567 -24.08 23.87 4.65
CA LEU A 567 -23.77 25.21 4.12
C LEU A 567 -24.49 25.45 2.80
N VAL A 568 -24.86 26.72 2.59
CA VAL A 568 -25.30 27.27 1.30
C VAL A 568 -24.33 28.37 0.89
N PHE A 569 -23.88 28.33 -0.36
CA PHE A 569 -22.90 29.27 -0.90
C PHE A 569 -23.58 30.45 -1.61
N LYS A 570 -22.97 31.64 -1.52
CA LYS A 570 -23.51 32.86 -2.14
C LYS A 570 -23.44 32.86 -3.67
N ALA A 571 -22.43 32.20 -4.23
CA ALA A 571 -22.17 32.19 -5.66
C ALA A 571 -21.57 30.84 -6.08
N SER A 572 -21.85 30.44 -7.32
CA SER A 572 -21.34 29.22 -7.95
C SER A 572 -19.88 29.34 -8.38
N ARG A 573 -19.37 30.55 -8.61
CA ARG A 573 -17.98 30.79 -8.98
C ARG A 573 -17.42 31.94 -8.18
N VAL A 574 -16.31 31.71 -7.48
CA VAL A 574 -15.66 32.69 -6.61
C VAL A 574 -14.16 32.72 -6.89
N GLU A 575 -13.61 33.92 -6.93
CA GLU A 575 -12.17 34.16 -7.11
C GLU A 575 -11.63 34.70 -5.79
N ILE A 576 -10.65 34.01 -5.20
CA ILE A 576 -10.07 34.36 -3.91
C ILE A 576 -8.57 34.58 -4.08
N GLU A 577 -8.08 35.77 -3.71
CA GLU A 577 -6.67 36.12 -3.85
C GLU A 577 -5.84 35.59 -2.67
N LEU A 578 -4.74 34.92 -3.02
CA LEU A 578 -3.79 34.33 -2.08
C LEU A 578 -2.52 35.17 -2.02
N ALA A 579 -1.70 34.94 -1.00
CA ALA A 579 -0.41 35.60 -0.88
C ALA A 579 0.45 35.42 -2.15
N ALA A 580 1.09 36.50 -2.58
CA ALA A 580 1.89 36.50 -3.80
C ALA A 580 3.12 35.60 -3.68
N LEU A 581 3.51 35.00 -4.79
CA LEU A 581 4.71 34.17 -4.90
C LEU A 581 5.89 35.05 -5.30
N THR A 582 6.98 34.98 -4.55
CA THR A 582 8.16 35.82 -4.80
C THR A 582 9.45 35.02 -4.75
N LEU A 583 10.29 35.19 -5.78
CA LEU A 583 11.61 34.58 -5.84
C LEU A 583 12.61 35.56 -6.48
N SER A 584 13.69 35.84 -5.76
CA SER A 584 14.80 36.64 -6.30
C SER A 584 15.44 35.90 -7.47
N GLY A 585 15.67 36.60 -8.58
CA GLY A 585 16.17 36.01 -9.82
C GLY A 585 15.11 35.39 -10.73
N GLY A 586 13.81 35.49 -10.39
CA GLY A 586 12.70 35.08 -11.24
C GLY A 586 12.21 33.66 -10.99
N ILE A 587 10.93 33.39 -11.28
CA ILE A 587 10.29 32.08 -11.08
C ILE A 587 10.24 31.33 -12.42
N ALA A 588 10.73 30.09 -12.43
CA ALA A 588 10.66 29.20 -13.60
C ALA A 588 9.69 28.04 -13.38
N SER A 589 9.63 27.49 -12.16
CA SER A 589 8.80 26.34 -11.81
C SER A 589 8.05 26.56 -10.51
N ILE A 590 6.86 25.97 -10.42
CA ILE A 590 5.92 26.06 -9.30
C ILE A 590 5.44 24.64 -8.95
N ASP A 591 5.42 24.33 -7.67
CA ASP A 591 4.89 23.10 -7.08
C ASP A 591 3.91 23.49 -5.98
N ILE A 592 2.65 23.11 -6.12
CA ILE A 592 1.59 23.37 -5.16
C ILE A 592 1.20 22.03 -4.58
N LEU A 593 1.48 21.82 -3.30
CA LEU A 593 0.98 20.69 -2.54
C LEU A 593 -0.08 21.20 -1.57
N ALA A 594 -1.34 20.83 -1.79
CA ALA A 594 -2.43 21.38 -1.01
C ALA A 594 -3.44 20.34 -0.55
N GLY A 595 -4.00 20.50 0.65
CA GLY A 595 -5.20 19.77 1.05
C GLY A 595 -6.39 20.30 0.28
N THR A 596 -7.09 19.46 -0.49
CA THR A 596 -8.19 19.89 -1.35
C THR A 596 -9.33 18.89 -1.30
N ILE A 597 -10.55 19.41 -1.14
CA ILE A 597 -11.79 18.65 -1.32
C ILE A 597 -12.43 19.15 -2.59
N LYS A 598 -12.46 18.29 -3.62
CA LYS A 598 -13.01 18.60 -4.94
C LYS A 598 -14.17 17.64 -5.24
N PRO A 599 -15.41 17.99 -4.87
CA PRO A 599 -16.59 17.21 -5.24
C PRO A 599 -16.67 17.03 -6.75
N LYS A 600 -17.27 15.93 -7.24
CA LYS A 600 -17.25 15.54 -8.67
C LYS A 600 -17.79 16.61 -9.63
N SER A 601 -18.67 17.50 -9.16
CA SER A 601 -19.26 18.59 -9.95
C SER A 601 -18.63 19.96 -9.69
N CYS A 602 -17.47 20.01 -9.03
CA CYS A 602 -16.77 21.22 -8.64
C CYS A 602 -15.34 21.24 -9.22
N GLU A 603 -14.74 22.43 -9.26
CA GLU A 603 -13.40 22.65 -9.80
C GLU A 603 -12.64 23.68 -8.96
N ILE A 604 -11.36 23.39 -8.69
CA ILE A 604 -10.40 24.32 -8.10
C ILE A 604 -9.34 24.58 -9.16
N GLU A 605 -9.17 25.85 -9.55
CA GLU A 605 -8.14 26.25 -10.51
C GLU A 605 -7.19 27.28 -9.88
N HIS A 606 -5.89 26.97 -9.89
CA HIS A 606 -4.86 27.93 -9.49
C HIS A 606 -4.51 28.84 -10.66
N GLN A 607 -4.59 30.16 -10.45
CA GLN A 607 -4.27 31.15 -11.47
C GLN A 607 -3.19 32.11 -10.98
N VAL A 608 -2.36 32.58 -11.91
CA VAL A 608 -1.34 33.61 -11.66
C VAL A 608 -1.54 34.80 -12.58
N MET A 609 -1.17 36.00 -12.12
CA MET A 609 -1.29 37.22 -12.92
C MET A 609 -0.01 37.52 -13.69
N ILE A 610 -0.10 37.57 -15.02
CA ILE A 610 1.02 37.85 -15.93
C ILE A 610 0.57 38.83 -17.00
N ASN A 611 1.38 39.87 -17.25
CA ASN A 611 1.09 40.93 -18.22
C ASN A 611 -0.31 41.56 -18.04
N GLY A 612 -0.74 41.72 -16.79
CA GLY A 612 -2.05 42.31 -16.47
C GLY A 612 -3.25 41.38 -16.60
N ALA A 613 -3.06 40.12 -17.02
CA ALA A 613 -4.12 39.13 -17.18
C ALA A 613 -3.95 37.94 -16.23
N TRP A 614 -5.05 37.45 -15.68
CA TRP A 614 -5.06 36.19 -14.93
C TRP A 614 -5.02 35.02 -15.89
N LYS A 615 -4.08 34.10 -15.65
CA LYS A 615 -3.85 32.93 -16.48
C LYS A 615 -3.82 31.68 -15.60
N PRO A 616 -4.52 30.61 -16.00
CA PRO A 616 -4.52 29.37 -15.23
C PRO A 616 -3.20 28.63 -15.34
N LEU A 617 -2.82 27.94 -14.28
CA LEU A 617 -1.71 26.99 -14.27
C LEU A 617 -2.21 25.65 -14.80
N ASN A 618 -2.28 25.50 -16.13
CA ASN A 618 -2.74 24.26 -16.75
C ASN A 618 -1.89 23.86 -17.96
N VAL A 619 -2.21 22.68 -18.51
CA VAL A 619 -1.52 22.09 -19.67
C VAL A 619 -1.58 22.93 -20.94
N LEU A 620 -2.59 23.79 -21.10
CA LEU A 620 -2.78 24.60 -22.30
C LEU A 620 -1.87 25.83 -22.35
N THR A 621 -1.17 26.14 -21.27
CA THR A 621 -0.27 27.28 -21.16
C THR A 621 1.14 26.87 -20.72
N PRO A 622 1.91 26.08 -21.47
CA PRO A 622 3.20 25.52 -21.00
C PRO A 622 4.33 26.55 -20.83
N ASN A 623 4.22 27.71 -21.50
CA ASN A 623 5.25 28.77 -21.51
C ASN A 623 4.79 30.05 -20.79
N LEU A 624 3.96 29.91 -19.76
CA LEU A 624 3.36 31.05 -19.08
C LEU A 624 4.42 31.90 -18.36
N LEU A 625 5.49 31.28 -17.86
CA LEU A 625 6.55 31.92 -17.07
C LEU A 625 7.71 32.49 -17.91
N VAL A 626 7.48 32.73 -19.20
CA VAL A 626 8.46 33.43 -20.05
C VAL A 626 8.76 34.82 -19.50
N GLY A 627 10.05 35.17 -19.44
CA GLY A 627 10.53 36.40 -18.82
C GLY A 627 10.90 36.29 -17.35
N LEU A 628 10.75 35.10 -16.74
CA LEU A 628 11.17 34.79 -15.36
C LEU A 628 10.67 35.83 -14.35
N PRO A 629 9.34 36.01 -14.21
CA PRO A 629 8.78 37.02 -13.31
C PRO A 629 9.23 36.79 -11.86
N PRO A 630 9.80 37.79 -11.18
CA PRO A 630 10.24 37.65 -9.79
C PRO A 630 9.09 37.68 -8.77
N LEU A 631 7.92 38.17 -9.18
CA LEU A 631 6.69 38.21 -8.40
C LEU A 631 5.52 37.75 -9.27
N LEU A 632 4.72 36.83 -8.73
CA LEU A 632 3.47 36.39 -9.31
C LEU A 632 2.35 36.58 -8.28
N ARG A 633 1.36 37.41 -8.60
CA ARG A 633 0.11 37.41 -7.83
C ARG A 633 -0.60 36.08 -8.09
N HIS A 634 -1.09 35.47 -7.04
CA HIS A 634 -1.69 34.14 -7.06
C HIS A 634 -3.12 34.20 -6.56
N ARG A 635 -4.02 33.46 -7.20
CA ARG A 635 -5.39 33.31 -6.75
C ARG A 635 -5.87 31.89 -7.00
N VAL A 636 -6.92 31.53 -6.28
CA VAL A 636 -7.68 30.31 -6.52
C VAL A 636 -9.05 30.68 -7.05
N VAL A 637 -9.49 30.00 -8.11
CA VAL A 637 -10.85 30.09 -8.63
C VAL A 637 -11.58 28.82 -8.22
N MET A 638 -12.61 28.98 -7.42
CA MET A 638 -13.45 27.90 -6.94
C MET A 638 -14.78 27.93 -7.70
N THR A 639 -15.07 26.86 -8.43
CA THR A 639 -16.32 26.69 -9.17
C THR A 639 -17.10 25.51 -8.61
N GLY A 640 -18.39 25.70 -8.41
CA GLY A 640 -19.33 24.72 -7.90
C GLY A 640 -20.77 25.18 -8.11
N THR A 641 -21.63 24.94 -7.12
CA THR A 641 -23.04 25.33 -7.11
C THR A 641 -23.37 26.03 -5.79
N ASN A 642 -24.58 26.57 -5.65
CA ASN A 642 -25.02 27.14 -4.37
C ASN A 642 -25.13 26.08 -3.27
N ALA A 643 -25.27 24.80 -3.63
CA ALA A 643 -25.44 23.70 -2.68
C ALA A 643 -24.14 23.02 -2.26
N VAL A 644 -23.12 23.06 -3.13
CA VAL A 644 -21.83 22.36 -2.99
C VAL A 644 -20.75 23.18 -3.66
N ALA A 645 -19.63 23.37 -2.96
CA ALA A 645 -18.45 24.05 -3.46
C ALA A 645 -17.19 23.24 -3.12
N PRO A 646 -16.07 23.48 -3.81
CA PRO A 646 -14.81 22.87 -3.42
C PRO A 646 -14.15 23.64 -2.26
N ALA A 647 -13.15 23.02 -1.61
CA ALA A 647 -12.41 23.63 -0.51
C ALA A 647 -10.91 23.41 -0.60
N LEU A 648 -10.15 24.35 -0.03
CA LEU A 648 -8.70 24.34 0.04
C LEU A 648 -8.24 24.48 1.49
N GLU A 649 -7.52 23.51 2.04
CA GLU A 649 -6.93 23.64 3.37
C GLU A 649 -5.76 24.63 3.34
N ILE A 650 -5.72 25.61 4.24
CA ILE A 650 -4.65 26.62 4.29
C ILE A 650 -3.47 26.15 5.19
N PRO A 651 -3.70 25.61 6.42
CA PRO A 651 -2.62 25.29 7.35
C PRO A 651 -1.58 24.28 6.85
N SER A 652 -2.03 23.23 6.16
CA SER A 652 -1.18 22.12 5.70
C SER A 652 -0.56 22.35 4.32
N SER A 653 -1.12 23.28 3.54
CA SER A 653 -0.76 23.48 2.13
C SER A 653 0.50 24.33 1.95
N ARG A 654 1.34 23.93 1.01
CA ARG A 654 2.65 24.54 0.73
C ARG A 654 2.79 24.78 -0.77
N ILE A 655 3.39 25.92 -1.11
CA ILE A 655 3.82 26.23 -2.47
C ILE A 655 5.33 26.37 -2.46
N ARG A 656 5.97 25.62 -3.34
CA ARG A 656 7.40 25.69 -3.59
C ARG A 656 7.62 26.26 -4.98
N ILE A 657 8.51 27.23 -5.07
CA ILE A 657 8.88 27.90 -6.31
C ILE A 657 10.39 27.91 -6.46
N TRP A 658 10.87 27.81 -7.70
CA TRP A 658 12.30 27.83 -7.96
C TRP A 658 12.63 28.30 -9.36
N ARG A 659 13.93 28.54 -9.54
CA ARG A 659 14.60 28.72 -10.83
C ARG A 659 15.75 27.73 -10.93
N GLN A 660 15.82 27.02 -12.04
CA GLN A 660 16.95 26.15 -12.36
C GLN A 660 18.18 27.01 -12.67
N ARG A 661 19.35 26.49 -12.34
CA ARG A 661 20.61 27.03 -12.82
C ARG A 661 20.72 26.90 -14.33
N THR A 662 21.57 27.74 -14.91
CA THR A 662 22.02 27.63 -16.29
C THR A 662 23.25 26.74 -16.44
N THR A 663 23.77 26.20 -15.33
CA THR A 663 24.94 25.32 -15.27
C THR A 663 24.59 24.03 -14.54
N LEU A 664 25.04 22.91 -15.09
CA LEU A 664 24.91 21.56 -14.54
C LEU A 664 26.32 21.00 -14.38
N LYS A 665 26.62 20.44 -13.21
CA LYS A 665 27.85 19.67 -12.98
C LYS A 665 27.51 18.42 -12.19
N HIS A 666 27.63 17.28 -12.85
CA HIS A 666 27.53 15.97 -12.20
C HIS A 666 28.92 15.37 -12.02
N ILE A 667 29.13 14.73 -10.88
CA ILE A 667 30.37 14.05 -10.54
C ILE A 667 29.96 12.66 -10.04
N SER A 668 30.52 11.63 -10.65
CA SER A 668 30.26 10.26 -10.23
C SER A 668 31.07 9.85 -9.02
N THR A 669 30.65 8.77 -8.37
CA THR A 669 31.51 8.03 -7.45
C THR A 669 32.78 7.53 -8.15
N ARG A 670 33.80 7.21 -7.35
CA ARG A 670 35.10 6.74 -7.87
C ARG A 670 34.97 5.31 -8.36
N ARG A 671 35.21 5.10 -9.65
CA ARG A 671 35.26 3.78 -10.27
C ARG A 671 36.68 3.24 -10.21
N THR A 672 36.84 1.99 -9.77
CA THR A 672 38.12 1.25 -9.81
C THR A 672 38.07 0.22 -10.94
N LEU A 673 39.11 0.19 -11.77
CA LEU A 673 39.19 -0.72 -12.92
C LEU A 673 39.87 -2.03 -12.54
N ALA A 674 39.46 -3.13 -13.18
CA ALA A 674 40.10 -4.42 -13.00
C ALA A 674 41.51 -4.45 -13.60
N THR A 675 41.73 -3.72 -14.71
CA THR A 675 43.03 -3.55 -15.36
C THR A 675 43.27 -2.07 -15.68
N SER A 676 44.53 -1.62 -15.59
CA SER A 676 44.93 -0.27 -16.02
C SER A 676 44.56 -0.02 -17.48
N ALA A 677 43.78 1.04 -17.74
CA ALA A 677 43.30 1.37 -19.08
C ALA A 677 43.95 2.63 -19.63
N THR A 678 44.08 2.69 -20.96
CA THR A 678 44.56 3.88 -21.69
C THR A 678 43.48 4.50 -22.55
N THR A 679 42.50 3.71 -22.98
CA THR A 679 41.39 4.17 -23.80
C THR A 679 40.09 4.04 -23.02
N ILE A 680 39.40 5.16 -22.80
CA ILE A 680 38.12 5.16 -22.08
C ILE A 680 37.08 5.81 -22.99
N THR A 681 35.90 5.22 -23.07
CA THR A 681 34.76 5.82 -23.76
C THR A 681 33.61 6.03 -22.79
N VAL A 682 33.02 7.21 -22.81
CA VAL A 682 31.82 7.54 -22.02
C VAL A 682 30.70 7.92 -22.96
N GLN A 683 29.60 7.21 -22.89
CA GLN A 683 28.41 7.41 -23.69
C GLN A 683 27.30 7.99 -22.82
N LEU A 684 26.68 9.06 -23.29
CA LEU A 684 25.52 9.67 -22.66
C LEU A 684 24.31 9.55 -23.58
N ILE A 685 23.14 9.23 -23.02
CA ILE A 685 21.85 9.50 -23.66
C ILE A 685 21.33 10.82 -23.12
N ILE A 686 21.09 11.77 -24.02
CA ILE A 686 20.72 13.14 -23.68
C ILE A 686 19.37 13.44 -24.33
N ALA A 687 18.47 14.07 -23.57
CA ALA A 687 17.15 14.44 -24.04
C ALA A 687 16.87 15.95 -23.88
N LYS A 688 16.04 16.48 -24.78
CA LYS A 688 15.66 17.90 -24.90
C LYS A 688 16.87 18.83 -25.13
N PHE A 689 17.85 18.38 -25.90
CA PHE A 689 19.04 19.15 -26.19
C PHE A 689 18.90 19.98 -27.47
N GLU A 690 19.18 21.28 -27.39
CA GLU A 690 19.17 22.23 -28.49
C GLU A 690 20.59 22.76 -28.70
N ALA A 691 21.22 22.42 -29.83
CA ALA A 691 22.63 22.73 -30.08
C ALA A 691 22.96 24.24 -30.07
N ASP A 692 22.00 25.09 -30.43
CA ASP A 692 22.17 26.55 -30.43
C ASP A 692 22.15 27.16 -29.01
N ARG A 693 21.69 26.41 -28.01
CA ARG A 693 21.49 26.92 -26.64
C ARG A 693 22.29 26.18 -25.60
N HIS A 694 22.58 24.90 -25.85
CA HIS A 694 23.12 23.99 -24.86
C HIS A 694 24.54 23.57 -25.19
N THR A 695 25.35 23.45 -24.15
CA THR A 695 26.64 22.77 -24.22
C THR A 695 26.63 21.59 -23.27
N ILE A 696 27.33 20.53 -23.64
CA ILE A 696 27.61 19.42 -22.75
C ILE A 696 29.00 18.89 -23.07
N THR A 697 29.79 18.66 -22.04
CA THR A 697 31.16 18.14 -22.11
C THR A 697 31.37 17.11 -21.00
N VAL A 698 32.22 16.13 -21.24
CA VAL A 698 32.59 15.11 -20.25
C VAL A 698 34.09 15.17 -20.03
N LYS A 699 34.49 15.06 -18.76
CA LYS A 699 35.89 14.99 -18.33
C LYS A 699 36.08 13.79 -17.42
N LEU A 700 37.27 13.20 -17.45
CA LEU A 700 37.65 12.20 -16.45
C LEU A 700 38.49 12.86 -15.36
N ARG A 701 38.11 12.65 -14.10
CA ARG A 701 38.90 13.01 -12.92
C ARG A 701 39.74 11.82 -12.51
N LYS A 702 41.06 11.88 -12.73
CA LYS A 702 42.00 10.83 -12.29
C LYS A 702 42.15 10.84 -10.76
N ASP A 703 42.18 12.05 -10.21
CA ASP A 703 42.12 12.42 -8.80
C ASP A 703 41.29 13.72 -8.69
N ASP A 704 41.16 14.31 -7.50
CA ASP A 704 40.29 15.50 -7.33
C ASP A 704 40.83 16.77 -8.04
N ASN A 705 42.10 16.79 -8.48
CA ASN A 705 42.74 17.97 -9.07
C ASN A 705 43.18 17.80 -10.54
N THR A 706 43.18 16.58 -11.09
CA THR A 706 43.65 16.28 -12.45
C THR A 706 42.50 15.87 -13.35
N LEU A 707 42.18 16.74 -14.30
CA LEU A 707 41.15 16.53 -15.32
C LEU A 707 41.79 16.07 -16.64
N ILE A 708 41.20 15.04 -17.25
CA ILE A 708 41.49 14.58 -18.60
C ILE A 708 40.32 14.99 -19.49
N GLU A 709 40.59 15.85 -20.47
CA GLU A 709 39.61 16.29 -21.46
C GLU A 709 39.35 15.19 -22.51
N SER A 710 38.15 15.16 -23.07
CA SER A 710 37.83 14.24 -24.16
C SER A 710 38.62 14.60 -25.43
N SER A 711 39.11 13.59 -26.17
CA SER A 711 39.74 13.79 -27.48
C SER A 711 38.74 14.15 -28.58
N GLY A 712 37.45 13.93 -28.34
CA GLY A 712 36.34 14.30 -29.22
C GLY A 712 35.05 13.57 -28.82
N PHE A 713 33.98 13.83 -29.55
CA PHE A 713 32.71 13.13 -29.40
C PHE A 713 32.07 12.78 -30.74
N VAL A 714 31.18 11.79 -30.72
CA VAL A 714 30.36 11.39 -31.87
C VAL A 714 28.90 11.31 -31.43
N ASP A 715 28.02 11.96 -32.20
CA ASP A 715 26.58 11.95 -31.99
C ASP A 715 25.88 10.92 -32.87
N GLN A 716 24.95 10.19 -32.26
CA GLN A 716 24.03 9.30 -32.93
C GLN A 716 22.60 9.72 -32.57
N PRO A 717 21.79 10.22 -33.52
CA PRO A 717 20.40 10.58 -33.23
C PRO A 717 19.61 9.34 -32.83
N ILE A 718 18.74 9.48 -31.83
CA ILE A 718 17.76 8.45 -31.45
C ILE A 718 16.38 8.94 -31.90
N ASP A 719 15.96 10.10 -31.39
CA ASP A 719 14.69 10.76 -31.71
C ASP A 719 14.92 12.29 -31.82
N PRO A 720 13.97 13.09 -32.35
CA PRO A 720 14.11 14.54 -32.38
C PRO A 720 14.36 15.15 -30.98
N GLY A 721 15.49 15.85 -30.81
CA GLY A 721 15.90 16.43 -29.52
C GLY A 721 16.47 15.40 -28.52
N ARG A 722 16.69 14.15 -28.94
CA ARG A 722 17.28 13.07 -28.14
C ARG A 722 18.36 12.35 -28.93
N PHE A 723 19.57 12.29 -28.39
CA PHE A 723 20.69 11.63 -29.04
C PHE A 723 21.60 10.94 -28.05
N ARG A 724 22.40 10.05 -28.60
CA ARG A 724 23.48 9.38 -27.91
C ARG A 724 24.79 10.04 -28.29
N ARG A 725 25.50 10.59 -27.32
CA ARG A 725 26.83 11.19 -27.51
C ARG A 725 27.89 10.32 -26.89
N THR A 726 28.88 9.90 -27.67
CA THR A 726 30.00 9.10 -27.18
C THR A 726 31.27 9.95 -27.17
N TYR A 727 31.86 10.13 -25.99
CA TYR A 727 33.15 10.78 -25.78
C TYR A 727 34.26 9.73 -25.72
N SER A 728 35.42 10.07 -26.28
CA SER A 728 36.62 9.24 -26.23
C SER A 728 37.71 9.95 -25.42
N PHE A 729 38.48 9.18 -24.65
CA PHE A 729 39.56 9.67 -23.80
C PHE A 729 40.82 8.82 -24.00
N THR A 730 41.97 9.48 -23.95
CA THR A 730 43.28 8.83 -23.96
C THR A 730 44.03 9.22 -22.69
N ALA A 731 44.27 8.25 -21.81
CA ALA A 731 45.00 8.44 -20.56
C ALA A 731 46.47 8.03 -20.71
N THR A 732 47.39 8.95 -20.46
CA THR A 732 48.83 8.67 -20.47
C THR A 732 49.47 9.32 -19.22
N PRO A 733 50.03 8.53 -18.27
CA PRO A 733 50.08 7.07 -18.23
C PRO A 733 48.70 6.41 -18.01
N ALA A 734 48.62 5.09 -18.21
CA ALA A 734 47.41 4.31 -17.95
C ALA A 734 46.89 4.55 -16.52
N ILE A 735 45.56 4.56 -16.36
CA ILE A 735 44.90 4.84 -15.07
C ILE A 735 44.14 3.62 -14.56
N ASN A 736 44.06 3.49 -13.25
CA ASN A 736 43.42 2.35 -12.56
C ASN A 736 42.08 2.72 -11.93
N ALA A 737 41.78 4.02 -11.86
CA ALA A 737 40.55 4.54 -11.29
C ALA A 737 40.28 5.95 -11.82
N TYR A 738 39.01 6.33 -11.89
CA TYR A 738 38.58 7.67 -12.28
C TYR A 738 37.18 7.98 -11.75
N LYS A 739 36.83 9.27 -11.69
CA LYS A 739 35.43 9.75 -11.64
C LYS A 739 35.07 10.37 -12.98
N ILE A 740 33.79 10.32 -13.35
CA ILE A 740 33.27 10.99 -14.54
C ILE A 740 32.66 12.31 -14.10
N GLN A 741 33.09 13.40 -14.72
CA GLN A 741 32.48 14.72 -14.58
C GLN A 741 31.70 15.05 -15.85
N ILE A 742 30.42 15.36 -15.71
CA ILE A 742 29.56 15.84 -16.80
C ILE A 742 29.25 17.31 -16.53
N ASP A 743 29.72 18.18 -17.41
CA ASP A 743 29.44 19.62 -17.36
C ASP A 743 28.43 19.97 -18.45
N GLY A 744 27.36 20.65 -18.08
CA GLY A 744 26.32 21.13 -18.99
C GLY A 744 26.05 22.61 -18.79
N THR A 745 25.74 23.34 -19.87
CA THR A 745 25.23 24.71 -19.76
C THR A 745 24.03 24.93 -20.67
N THR A 746 23.14 25.84 -20.27
CA THR A 746 22.06 26.37 -21.10
C THR A 746 22.06 27.90 -21.01
N ASN A 747 21.81 28.58 -22.13
CA ASN A 747 21.65 30.03 -22.11
C ASN A 747 20.29 30.50 -21.57
N ASN A 748 19.35 29.58 -21.30
CA ASN A 748 18.01 29.89 -20.82
C ASN A 748 17.53 28.88 -19.78
N ALA A 749 17.29 29.34 -18.55
CA ALA A 749 16.77 28.52 -17.45
C ALA A 749 15.40 27.87 -17.73
N LEU A 750 14.64 28.40 -18.70
CA LEU A 750 13.34 27.85 -19.11
C LEU A 750 13.46 26.66 -20.08
N VAL A 751 14.65 26.38 -20.59
CA VAL A 751 14.88 25.27 -21.54
C VAL A 751 16.02 24.39 -21.02
N PRO A 752 15.84 23.66 -19.91
CA PRO A 752 16.84 22.71 -19.43
C PRO A 752 16.77 21.42 -20.25
N PHE A 753 17.94 20.87 -20.57
CA PHE A 753 18.09 19.47 -21.00
C PHE A 753 18.40 18.57 -19.80
N HIS A 754 18.36 17.26 -19.99
CA HIS A 754 18.80 16.31 -18.98
C HIS A 754 19.55 15.13 -19.60
N VAL A 755 20.36 14.46 -18.78
CA VAL A 755 21.06 13.23 -19.16
C VAL A 755 20.27 12.05 -18.60
N GLU A 756 19.79 11.18 -19.48
CA GLU A 756 18.97 10.02 -19.13
C GLU A 756 19.83 8.84 -18.68
N GLU A 757 20.91 8.55 -19.40
CA GLU A 757 21.73 7.37 -19.17
C GLU A 757 23.20 7.73 -19.38
N ARG A 758 24.08 7.11 -18.60
CA ARG A 758 25.53 7.12 -18.78
C ARG A 758 26.01 5.67 -18.89
N VAL A 759 26.86 5.38 -19.87
CA VAL A 759 27.54 4.09 -20.02
C VAL A 759 29.02 4.34 -20.27
N ASP A 760 29.91 3.72 -19.52
CA ASP A 760 31.35 3.90 -19.68
C ASP A 760 32.11 2.57 -19.79
N VAL A 761 33.07 2.53 -20.72
CA VAL A 761 33.88 1.35 -21.08
C VAL A 761 35.35 1.75 -21.08
N ALA A 762 36.19 1.00 -20.37
CA ALA A 762 37.64 1.18 -20.28
C ALA A 762 38.39 0.04 -20.99
N LEU A 763 39.45 0.35 -21.73
CA LEU A 763 40.26 -0.58 -22.54
C LEU A 763 41.77 -0.36 -22.44
#